data_AF-A0A952IDZ3-F1
#
_entry.id   AF-A0A952IDZ3-F1
#
_cell.length_a   1.000
_cell.length_b   1.000
_cell.length_c   1.000
_cell.angle_alpha   90.00
_cell.angle_beta   90.00
_cell.angle_gamma   90.00
#
_symmetry.space_group_name_H-M   'P 1'
#
loop_
_entity.id
_entity.type
_entity.pdbx_description
1 polymer ?
#
loop_
_entity_poly.entity_id
_entity_poly.type
_entity_poly.pdbx_seq_one_letter_code
_entity_poly.pdbx_strand_id
1 'polypeptide(L)'
;MANHLNIGNGKVNTPKISFLVKLQPSFFLTLSIFFFISLAISKPLFAQKRVKFKEVSAKIQSESITQKEKIQLLLKIEKKDKLYPLAFAHLHKIYLQKSRQISVNTPQDDLLFLMDSSIYFTGKTISTVKKDFYEKNKGDIIGILRLPADFSYSEFVDQIEFELEQQSQSKTLITQLFSNYENAIHFWRKSNDQFQLIREEHPNKNELYFLSDSLYTQTIEALKSDFFDFKNSYSKYENTADSFPYNIEKIIVQYLSIEDYNTDSGETPENLLDTLSVKNYQKWWLDLELTRENQIQEFWKEMNSTNRLLANIIDTLTSDTLELAQNLDSLEIEDKLIKEIAPESISLTLFKYQYKKASLLNLFNKEKVYNSKSEERNNIIKYYYGLKTKVKELEKNFDLLLKSYSDSLKVKEVNPFLQKQYKDKEGFVAFLEKNSSEIEKQNQYCEGKIREQLLKIFLEKKFIPNYAIYKSFEIALFEQSMATILEKNHFLTLKVINLDNNIKYISGYQRGENKIPFVAKASGQKIVWLKLLNIKLNKAEYLYGYASHLTFDGRNLATIVNQESDGSRKKYLIKLNNEGELQPYLVFDKPENLDFIINHPQDSLTVLGYQLQKNKYNVEGFSGNMGVIWKFSLPYQVQFPQTLLHKGNFVFIANVTETQAAIPNSSIDTFDQFSNILVAIINPFGETKFQKVYKSTNSQFFTHTLELENKAILILGFNGSLDLNNFENKPLFTLEFDPEQELTIEGGGLGKR
;
A
#
# COMPACT_ATOMS: atom_id res chain seq x y z
N MET A 1 -63.92 45.42 2.79
CA MET A 1 -64.31 46.68 3.44
C MET A 1 -65.59 47.18 2.78
N ALA A 2 -66.63 47.33 3.60
CA ALA A 2 -67.71 48.33 3.54
C ALA A 2 -68.58 48.49 2.26
N ASN A 3 -69.89 48.27 2.50
CA ASN A 3 -71.04 49.10 2.13
C ASN A 3 -71.82 48.84 0.82
N HIS A 4 -72.93 48.08 0.98
CA HIS A 4 -74.31 48.58 0.97
C HIS A 4 -74.57 49.98 0.35
N LEU A 5 -75.46 50.09 -0.67
CA LEU A 5 -76.87 50.53 -0.55
C LEU A 5 -77.50 51.04 -1.87
N ASN A 6 -78.72 50.51 -2.11
CA ASN A 6 -79.97 51.12 -2.58
C ASN A 6 -80.21 51.79 -3.96
N ILE A 7 -81.11 51.12 -4.71
CA ILE A 7 -82.47 51.52 -5.17
C ILE A 7 -82.67 52.86 -5.92
N GLY A 8 -83.32 52.80 -7.09
CA GLY A 8 -84.17 53.89 -7.57
C GLY A 8 -84.68 53.85 -9.02
N ASN A 9 -85.87 53.26 -9.22
CA ASN A 9 -87.00 53.64 -10.10
C ASN A 9 -86.83 54.08 -11.57
N GLY A 10 -87.75 53.58 -12.43
CA GLY A 10 -88.19 54.32 -13.62
C GLY A 10 -89.01 53.53 -14.64
N LYS A 11 -90.35 53.48 -14.47
CA LYS A 11 -91.30 53.13 -15.54
C LYS A 11 -91.38 54.28 -16.56
N VAL A 12 -91.36 53.97 -17.86
CA VAL A 12 -91.71 54.94 -18.93
C VAL A 12 -92.67 54.31 -19.93
N ASN A 13 -93.70 55.10 -20.25
CA ASN A 13 -94.89 54.79 -21.03
C ASN A 13 -94.64 54.56 -22.53
N THR A 14 -95.46 53.68 -23.11
CA THR A 14 -95.73 53.55 -24.55
C THR A 14 -96.58 54.71 -25.09
N PRO A 15 -96.45 55.02 -26.39
CA PRO A 15 -97.60 55.41 -27.20
C PRO A 15 -97.78 54.50 -28.43
N LYS A 16 -99.05 54.15 -28.69
CA LYS A 16 -99.55 53.52 -29.91
C LYS A 16 -99.53 54.52 -31.07
N ILE A 17 -99.08 54.10 -32.24
CA ILE A 17 -99.41 54.74 -33.52
C ILE A 17 -99.82 53.64 -34.50
N SER A 18 -101.07 53.73 -34.95
CA SER A 18 -101.67 52.93 -36.03
C SER A 18 -101.49 53.65 -37.36
N PHE A 19 -101.07 52.93 -38.40
CA PHE A 19 -101.29 53.36 -39.79
C PHE A 19 -101.72 52.17 -40.65
N LEU A 20 -102.87 52.35 -41.29
CA LEU A 20 -103.51 51.48 -42.27
C LEU A 20 -103.01 51.89 -43.66
N VAL A 21 -102.40 50.97 -44.42
CA VAL A 21 -102.21 51.14 -45.88
C VAL A 21 -102.57 49.83 -46.59
N LYS A 22 -103.53 49.95 -47.51
CA LYS A 22 -104.07 48.89 -48.37
C LYS A 22 -103.02 48.45 -49.42
N LEU A 23 -102.74 47.16 -49.48
CA LEU A 23 -101.82 46.51 -50.44
C LEU A 23 -102.52 46.16 -51.76
N GLN A 24 -101.82 46.37 -52.88
CA GLN A 24 -102.27 46.11 -54.25
C GLN A 24 -102.16 44.63 -54.67
N PRO A 25 -102.93 44.18 -55.70
CA PRO A 25 -103.15 42.75 -56.01
C PRO A 25 -101.99 42.02 -56.70
N SER A 26 -100.89 42.70 -57.05
CA SER A 26 -99.76 42.08 -57.76
C SER A 26 -98.86 41.20 -56.88
N PHE A 27 -99.03 41.23 -55.56
CA PHE A 27 -98.25 40.44 -54.60
C PHE A 27 -98.72 38.98 -54.48
N PHE A 28 -99.97 38.67 -54.87
CA PHE A 28 -100.53 37.32 -54.74
C PHE A 28 -100.07 36.36 -55.84
N LEU A 29 -99.70 36.86 -57.02
CA LEU A 29 -99.28 36.01 -58.14
C LEU A 29 -97.85 35.49 -57.96
N THR A 30 -96.94 36.32 -57.44
CA THR A 30 -95.55 35.94 -57.13
C THR A 30 -95.45 35.04 -55.91
N LEU A 31 -96.31 35.24 -54.89
CA LEU A 31 -96.35 34.36 -53.72
C LEU A 31 -96.85 32.95 -54.06
N SER A 32 -97.79 32.83 -55.01
CA SER A 32 -98.37 31.54 -55.42
C SER A 32 -97.38 30.68 -56.21
N ILE A 33 -96.56 31.29 -57.08
CA ILE A 33 -95.51 30.58 -57.84
C ILE A 33 -94.38 30.12 -56.90
N PHE A 34 -94.02 30.92 -55.89
CA PHE A 34 -93.01 30.55 -54.88
C PHE A 34 -93.49 29.42 -53.94
N PHE A 35 -94.80 29.38 -53.63
CA PHE A 35 -95.40 28.32 -52.81
C PHE A 35 -95.47 26.97 -53.55
N PHE A 36 -95.73 26.98 -54.87
CA PHE A 36 -95.76 25.73 -55.65
C PHE A 36 -94.36 25.19 -55.98
N ILE A 37 -93.35 26.04 -56.15
CA ILE A 37 -91.95 25.59 -56.32
C ILE A 37 -91.35 25.05 -55.01
N SER A 38 -91.78 25.56 -53.84
CA SER A 38 -91.34 25.04 -52.53
C SER A 38 -92.04 23.75 -52.09
N LEU A 39 -93.23 23.44 -52.62
CA LEU A 39 -93.91 22.16 -52.38
C LEU A 39 -93.42 20.99 -53.26
N ALA A 40 -92.80 21.28 -54.41
CA ALA A 40 -92.32 20.26 -55.36
C ALA A 40 -90.86 19.79 -55.14
N ILE A 41 -90.12 20.36 -54.17
CA ILE A 41 -88.72 19.97 -53.84
C ILE A 41 -88.61 19.45 -52.39
N SER A 42 -89.66 18.80 -51.87
CA SER A 42 -89.57 18.01 -50.64
C SER A 42 -88.99 16.62 -50.93
N LYS A 43 -87.70 16.55 -51.25
CA LYS A 43 -86.95 15.29 -51.14
C LYS A 43 -86.88 14.88 -49.65
N PRO A 44 -87.05 13.59 -49.31
CA PRO A 44 -87.04 13.13 -47.92
C PRO A 44 -85.59 13.13 -47.41
N LEU A 45 -85.22 14.15 -46.62
CA LEU A 45 -83.92 14.24 -45.94
C LEU A 45 -83.98 13.86 -44.45
N PHE A 46 -85.14 13.41 -43.95
CA PHE A 46 -85.30 12.86 -42.59
C PHE A 46 -85.49 11.34 -42.61
N ALA A 47 -84.52 10.64 -43.18
CA ALA A 47 -84.27 9.23 -42.89
C ALA A 47 -82.76 8.98 -42.90
N GLN A 48 -82.01 9.73 -42.09
CA GLN A 48 -80.68 9.29 -41.70
C GLN A 48 -80.85 8.00 -40.89
N LYS A 49 -80.44 6.88 -41.50
CA LYS A 49 -80.29 5.56 -40.88
C LYS A 49 -79.72 5.76 -39.46
N ARG A 50 -80.55 5.62 -38.42
CA ARG A 50 -80.07 5.47 -37.04
C ARG A 50 -79.03 4.35 -37.12
N VAL A 51 -77.78 4.65 -36.78
CA VAL A 51 -76.73 3.64 -36.71
C VAL A 51 -77.29 2.54 -35.82
N LYS A 52 -77.39 1.30 -36.32
CA LYS A 52 -77.86 0.17 -35.53
C LYS A 52 -76.84 -0.03 -34.42
N PHE A 53 -77.07 0.57 -33.26
CA PHE A 53 -76.11 0.56 -32.17
C PHE A 53 -75.74 -0.87 -31.75
N LYS A 54 -76.65 -1.83 -31.93
CA LYS A 54 -76.39 -3.27 -31.74
C LYS A 54 -75.19 -3.78 -32.56
N GLU A 55 -75.00 -3.32 -33.80
CA GLU A 55 -73.85 -3.67 -34.65
C GLU A 55 -72.55 -3.00 -34.17
N VAL A 56 -72.63 -1.77 -33.64
CA VAL A 56 -71.46 -1.05 -33.12
C VAL A 56 -71.06 -1.56 -31.73
N SER A 57 -72.01 -1.87 -30.85
CA SER A 57 -71.77 -2.46 -29.54
C SER A 57 -71.14 -3.85 -29.67
N ALA A 58 -71.64 -4.71 -30.59
CA ALA A 58 -71.01 -5.99 -30.91
C ALA A 58 -69.56 -5.81 -31.40
N LYS A 59 -69.30 -4.79 -32.24
CA LYS A 59 -67.95 -4.47 -32.72
C LYS A 59 -67.03 -3.92 -31.62
N ILE A 60 -67.55 -3.14 -30.67
CA ILE A 60 -66.81 -2.63 -29.51
C ILE A 60 -66.50 -3.74 -28.50
N GLN A 61 -67.42 -4.67 -28.33
CA GLN A 61 -67.25 -5.84 -27.47
C GLN A 61 -66.33 -6.91 -28.09
N SER A 62 -66.20 -6.95 -29.43
CA SER A 62 -65.24 -7.82 -30.12
C SER A 62 -63.78 -7.39 -29.91
N GLU A 63 -62.86 -8.35 -29.98
CA GLU A 63 -61.40 -8.12 -29.89
C GLU A 63 -60.80 -7.59 -31.21
N SER A 64 -61.59 -7.49 -32.30
CA SER A 64 -61.10 -7.22 -33.65
C SER A 64 -60.77 -5.75 -33.95
N ILE A 65 -60.85 -4.84 -32.97
CA ILE A 65 -60.50 -3.42 -33.13
C ILE A 65 -59.73 -2.91 -31.91
N THR A 66 -58.80 -1.99 -32.14
CA THR A 66 -57.96 -1.40 -31.08
C THR A 66 -58.79 -0.52 -30.13
N GLN A 67 -58.29 -0.31 -28.90
CA GLN A 67 -59.00 0.52 -27.91
C GLN A 67 -59.15 1.98 -28.36
N LYS A 68 -58.16 2.53 -29.10
CA LYS A 68 -58.24 3.88 -29.67
C LYS A 68 -59.38 3.98 -30.70
N GLU A 69 -59.53 2.97 -31.55
CA GLU A 69 -60.63 2.87 -32.51
C GLU A 69 -61.99 2.72 -31.80
N LYS A 70 -62.06 1.94 -30.70
CA LYS A 70 -63.27 1.82 -29.87
C LYS A 70 -63.72 3.20 -29.35
N ILE A 71 -62.79 3.97 -28.76
CA ILE A 71 -63.07 5.32 -28.24
C ILE A 71 -63.52 6.26 -29.37
N GLN A 72 -62.82 6.28 -30.52
CA GLN A 72 -63.18 7.15 -31.64
C GLN A 72 -64.56 6.82 -32.23
N LEU A 73 -64.91 5.53 -32.34
CA LEU A 73 -66.24 5.11 -32.79
C LEU A 73 -67.33 5.56 -31.84
N LEU A 74 -67.11 5.40 -30.52
CA LEU A 74 -68.04 5.83 -29.48
C LEU A 74 -68.21 7.36 -29.43
N LEU A 75 -67.11 8.12 -29.52
CA LEU A 75 -67.15 9.59 -29.60
C LEU A 75 -67.82 10.08 -30.89
N LYS A 76 -67.68 9.36 -32.01
CA LYS A 76 -68.38 9.69 -33.26
C LYS A 76 -69.88 9.45 -33.15
N ILE A 77 -70.31 8.47 -32.36
CA ILE A 77 -71.73 8.24 -32.03
C ILE A 77 -72.24 9.36 -31.13
N GLU A 78 -71.51 9.70 -30.07
CA GLU A 78 -71.82 10.83 -29.19
C GLU A 78 -72.02 12.14 -29.98
N LYS A 79 -71.11 12.47 -30.90
CA LYS A 79 -71.25 13.66 -31.75
C LYS A 79 -72.47 13.66 -32.67
N LYS A 80 -72.95 12.48 -33.08
CA LYS A 80 -74.08 12.32 -34.01
C LYS A 80 -75.44 12.21 -33.31
N ASP A 81 -75.46 11.61 -32.12
CA ASP A 81 -76.63 11.42 -31.28
C ASP A 81 -76.23 11.76 -29.83
N LYS A 82 -76.28 13.07 -29.52
CA LYS A 82 -75.71 13.71 -28.31
C LYS A 82 -76.22 13.15 -26.97
N LEU A 83 -77.18 12.23 -26.98
CA LEU A 83 -77.82 11.68 -25.79
C LEU A 83 -77.91 10.14 -25.81
N TYR A 84 -77.10 9.44 -26.61
CA TYR A 84 -77.20 7.99 -26.72
C TYR A 84 -76.65 7.26 -25.47
N PRO A 85 -77.48 6.71 -24.56
CA PRO A 85 -77.03 6.36 -23.20
C PRO A 85 -76.05 5.18 -23.12
N LEU A 86 -76.17 4.19 -24.01
CA LEU A 86 -75.25 3.03 -24.02
C LEU A 86 -73.84 3.40 -24.55
N ALA A 87 -73.71 4.45 -25.37
CA ALA A 87 -72.39 4.94 -25.78
C ALA A 87 -71.67 5.59 -24.59
N PHE A 88 -72.39 6.34 -23.75
CA PHE A 88 -71.86 6.89 -22.50
C PHE A 88 -71.48 5.79 -21.51
N ALA A 89 -72.29 4.74 -21.34
CA ALA A 89 -71.93 3.61 -20.47
C ALA A 89 -70.63 2.92 -20.91
N HIS A 90 -70.40 2.76 -22.22
CA HIS A 90 -69.15 2.20 -22.74
C HIS A 90 -67.95 3.13 -22.53
N LEU A 91 -68.11 4.44 -22.80
CA LEU A 91 -67.04 5.43 -22.58
C LEU A 91 -66.72 5.56 -21.09
N HIS A 92 -67.73 5.58 -20.23
CA HIS A 92 -67.59 5.53 -18.78
C HIS A 92 -66.70 4.36 -18.37
N LYS A 93 -67.05 3.12 -18.74
CA LYS A 93 -66.23 1.95 -18.41
C LYS A 93 -64.77 2.10 -18.87
N ILE A 94 -64.57 2.51 -20.12
CA ILE A 94 -63.22 2.60 -20.70
C ILE A 94 -62.38 3.64 -19.95
N TYR A 95 -62.92 4.83 -19.72
CA TYR A 95 -62.21 5.90 -19.03
C TYR A 95 -62.03 5.61 -17.54
N LEU A 96 -63.01 4.97 -16.88
CA LEU A 96 -62.88 4.51 -15.49
C LEU A 96 -61.76 3.48 -15.33
N GLN A 97 -61.65 2.52 -16.25
CA GLN A 97 -60.57 1.54 -16.21
C GLN A 97 -59.21 2.19 -16.42
N LYS A 98 -59.11 3.15 -17.34
CA LYS A 98 -57.85 3.87 -17.61
C LYS A 98 -57.48 4.84 -16.49
N SER A 99 -58.44 5.56 -15.92
CA SER A 99 -58.18 6.52 -14.85
C SER A 99 -57.76 5.84 -13.54
N ARG A 100 -58.03 4.54 -13.38
CA ARG A 100 -57.56 3.72 -12.26
C ARG A 100 -56.12 3.22 -12.39
N GLN A 101 -55.52 3.29 -13.58
CA GLN A 101 -54.11 2.94 -13.82
C GLN A 101 -53.21 4.13 -13.47
N ILE A 102 -53.16 4.48 -12.19
CA ILE A 102 -52.39 5.63 -11.70
C ILE A 102 -50.95 5.22 -11.41
N SER A 103 -50.01 5.98 -11.96
CA SER A 103 -48.57 5.82 -11.79
C SER A 103 -47.89 7.19 -11.93
N VAL A 104 -46.94 7.52 -11.05
CA VAL A 104 -46.18 8.79 -11.14
C VAL A 104 -45.27 8.87 -12.37
N ASN A 105 -45.04 7.75 -13.05
CA ASN A 105 -44.35 7.70 -14.34
C ASN A 105 -45.22 8.18 -15.51
N THR A 106 -46.54 8.27 -15.32
CA THR A 106 -47.45 8.83 -16.32
C THR A 106 -47.51 10.35 -16.16
N PRO A 107 -47.47 11.16 -17.24
CA PRO A 107 -47.61 12.61 -17.13
C PRO A 107 -48.86 13.00 -16.34
N GLN A 108 -48.71 13.91 -15.37
CA GLN A 108 -49.81 14.35 -14.50
C GLN A 108 -51.02 14.83 -15.31
N ASP A 109 -50.79 15.60 -16.37
CA ASP A 109 -51.84 16.13 -17.24
C ASP A 109 -52.63 15.01 -17.94
N ASP A 110 -51.98 13.91 -18.33
CA ASP A 110 -52.64 12.76 -18.95
C ASP A 110 -53.55 12.04 -17.94
N LEU A 111 -53.07 11.85 -16.70
CA LEU A 111 -53.88 11.26 -15.62
C LEU A 111 -55.08 12.14 -15.24
N LEU A 112 -54.86 13.45 -15.12
CA LEU A 112 -55.93 14.41 -14.86
C LEU A 112 -56.94 14.43 -16.02
N PHE A 113 -56.48 14.38 -17.27
CA PHE A 113 -57.36 14.27 -18.44
C PHE A 113 -58.17 12.98 -18.45
N LEU A 114 -57.55 11.84 -18.13
CA LEU A 114 -58.25 10.56 -18.03
C LEU A 114 -59.29 10.58 -16.91
N MET A 115 -58.95 11.17 -15.76
CA MET A 115 -59.86 11.31 -14.63
C MET A 115 -61.03 12.24 -14.95
N ASP A 116 -60.78 13.39 -15.57
CA ASP A 116 -61.81 14.33 -16.00
C ASP A 116 -62.75 13.75 -17.06
N SER A 117 -62.18 13.00 -18.01
CA SER A 117 -62.95 12.26 -19.00
C SER A 117 -63.81 11.18 -18.32
N SER A 118 -63.27 10.49 -17.31
CA SER A 118 -64.01 9.49 -16.55
C SER A 118 -65.18 10.13 -15.81
N ILE A 119 -64.94 11.16 -14.99
CA ILE A 119 -65.96 11.93 -14.26
C ILE A 119 -67.07 12.41 -15.20
N TYR A 120 -66.68 12.97 -16.36
CA TYR A 120 -67.63 13.43 -17.37
C TYR A 120 -68.54 12.30 -17.86
N PHE A 121 -67.98 11.15 -18.25
CA PHE A 121 -68.77 10.04 -18.81
C PHE A 121 -69.57 9.29 -17.75
N THR A 122 -69.09 9.19 -16.51
CA THR A 122 -69.85 8.70 -15.35
C THR A 122 -71.08 9.59 -15.12
N GLY A 123 -70.88 10.92 -15.05
CA GLY A 123 -71.95 11.92 -14.90
C GLY A 123 -72.94 11.96 -16.06
N LYS A 124 -72.50 11.67 -17.29
CA LYS A 124 -73.40 11.49 -18.44
C LYS A 124 -74.17 10.19 -18.38
N THR A 125 -73.58 9.11 -17.88
CA THR A 125 -74.26 7.82 -17.73
C THR A 125 -75.45 7.95 -16.78
N ILE A 126 -75.27 8.54 -15.60
CA ILE A 126 -76.34 8.77 -14.63
C ILE A 126 -77.44 9.72 -15.15
N SER A 127 -77.09 10.80 -15.85
CA SER A 127 -78.07 11.79 -16.32
C SER A 127 -78.86 11.36 -17.57
N THR A 128 -78.35 10.40 -18.35
CA THR A 128 -78.97 9.96 -19.62
C THR A 128 -79.66 8.61 -19.53
N VAL A 129 -79.19 7.70 -18.67
CA VAL A 129 -79.84 6.40 -18.41
C VAL A 129 -80.98 6.61 -17.41
N LYS A 130 -82.15 7.03 -17.91
CA LYS A 130 -83.37 7.15 -17.09
C LYS A 130 -84.00 5.78 -16.81
N LYS A 131 -84.82 5.67 -15.75
CA LYS A 131 -85.51 4.44 -15.33
C LYS A 131 -86.14 3.65 -16.48
N ASP A 132 -86.93 4.30 -17.33
CA ASP A 132 -87.59 3.63 -18.46
C ASP A 132 -86.60 3.08 -19.50
N PHE A 133 -85.47 3.75 -19.69
CA PHE A 133 -84.41 3.28 -20.58
C PHE A 133 -83.63 2.13 -19.95
N TYR A 134 -83.34 2.22 -18.65
CA TYR A 134 -82.67 1.16 -17.89
C TYR A 134 -83.45 -0.15 -17.97
N GLU A 135 -84.75 -0.14 -17.61
CA GLU A 135 -85.58 -1.34 -17.62
C GLU A 135 -85.67 -1.97 -19.03
N LYS A 136 -85.73 -1.14 -20.08
CA LYS A 136 -85.79 -1.61 -21.47
C LYS A 136 -84.47 -2.19 -21.99
N ASN A 137 -83.32 -1.74 -21.46
CA ASN A 137 -81.99 -2.13 -21.94
C ASN A 137 -81.13 -2.73 -20.80
N LYS A 138 -81.77 -3.29 -19.77
CA LYS A 138 -81.13 -3.73 -18.52
C LYS A 138 -79.96 -4.67 -18.79
N GLY A 139 -80.17 -5.68 -19.64
CA GLY A 139 -79.13 -6.65 -20.00
C GLY A 139 -77.90 -6.04 -20.68
N ASP A 140 -78.09 -5.05 -21.56
CA ASP A 140 -76.97 -4.38 -22.24
C ASP A 140 -76.18 -3.50 -21.26
N ILE A 141 -76.86 -2.75 -20.37
CA ILE A 141 -76.21 -1.90 -19.37
C ILE A 141 -75.43 -2.74 -18.37
N ILE A 142 -76.06 -3.80 -17.85
CA ILE A 142 -75.42 -4.78 -16.95
C ILE A 142 -74.19 -5.40 -17.62
N GLY A 143 -74.31 -5.83 -18.88
CA GLY A 143 -73.20 -6.43 -19.63
C GLY A 143 -72.05 -5.46 -19.91
N ILE A 144 -72.35 -4.20 -20.22
CA ILE A 144 -71.34 -3.16 -20.44
C ILE A 144 -70.62 -2.90 -19.12
N LEU A 145 -71.33 -2.52 -18.07
CA LEU A 145 -70.72 -2.10 -16.79
C LEU A 145 -70.28 -3.27 -15.90
N ARG A 146 -70.61 -4.51 -16.27
CA ARG A 146 -70.35 -5.74 -15.50
C ARG A 146 -71.00 -5.72 -14.10
N LEU A 147 -72.26 -5.31 -14.05
CA LEU A 147 -73.06 -5.31 -12.83
C LEU A 147 -73.67 -6.72 -12.56
N PRO A 148 -74.16 -7.00 -11.35
CA PRO A 148 -74.97 -8.20 -11.07
C PRO A 148 -76.23 -8.27 -11.95
N ALA A 149 -76.71 -9.48 -12.26
CA ALA A 149 -77.83 -9.67 -13.18
C ALA A 149 -79.18 -9.15 -12.65
N ASP A 150 -79.33 -9.10 -11.33
CA ASP A 150 -80.53 -8.68 -10.59
C ASP A 150 -80.54 -7.18 -10.25
N PHE A 151 -79.45 -6.44 -10.47
CA PHE A 151 -79.28 -5.03 -10.08
C PHE A 151 -80.47 -4.13 -10.47
N SER A 152 -81.08 -3.48 -9.47
CA SER A 152 -82.20 -2.56 -9.63
C SER A 152 -81.75 -1.20 -10.17
N TYR A 153 -82.69 -0.38 -10.64
CA TYR A 153 -82.37 0.97 -11.09
C TYR A 153 -81.83 1.87 -9.97
N SER A 154 -82.32 1.72 -8.72
CA SER A 154 -81.80 2.47 -7.57
C SER A 154 -80.36 2.07 -7.24
N GLU A 155 -80.08 0.77 -7.18
CA GLU A 155 -78.71 0.27 -6.94
C GLU A 155 -77.75 0.69 -8.06
N PHE A 156 -78.24 0.74 -9.31
CA PHE A 156 -77.49 1.31 -10.43
C PHE A 156 -77.13 2.78 -10.20
N VAL A 157 -78.09 3.62 -9.83
CA VAL A 157 -77.82 5.03 -9.54
C VAL A 157 -76.82 5.17 -8.41
N ASP A 158 -77.05 4.49 -7.29
CA ASP A 158 -76.19 4.54 -6.10
C ASP A 158 -74.74 4.11 -6.43
N GLN A 159 -74.56 3.05 -7.21
CA GLN A 159 -73.23 2.60 -7.65
C GLN A 159 -72.51 3.63 -8.52
N ILE A 160 -73.22 4.27 -9.44
CA ILE A 160 -72.62 5.27 -10.34
C ILE A 160 -72.32 6.58 -9.59
N GLU A 161 -73.16 6.97 -8.63
CA GLU A 161 -72.89 8.10 -7.74
C GLU A 161 -71.68 7.83 -6.85
N PHE A 162 -71.59 6.62 -6.26
CA PHE A 162 -70.42 6.19 -5.51
C PHE A 162 -69.15 6.23 -6.38
N GLU A 163 -69.19 5.71 -7.61
CA GLU A 163 -68.05 5.77 -8.52
C GLU A 163 -67.64 7.21 -8.87
N LEU A 164 -68.60 8.12 -9.06
CA LEU A 164 -68.36 9.54 -9.31
C LEU A 164 -67.69 10.23 -8.11
N GLU A 165 -68.13 9.91 -6.90
CA GLU A 165 -67.52 10.40 -5.67
C GLU A 165 -66.07 9.93 -5.54
N GLN A 166 -65.82 8.62 -5.75
CA GLN A 166 -64.48 8.03 -5.71
C GLN A 166 -63.53 8.64 -6.76
N GLN A 167 -64.02 8.91 -7.97
CA GLN A 167 -63.25 9.59 -9.03
C GLN A 167 -62.92 11.03 -8.65
N SER A 168 -63.87 11.76 -8.07
CA SER A 168 -63.69 13.15 -7.65
C SER A 168 -62.65 13.25 -6.52
N GLN A 169 -62.70 12.35 -5.54
CA GLN A 169 -61.67 12.22 -4.50
C GLN A 169 -60.31 11.88 -5.12
N SER A 170 -60.24 10.87 -5.99
CA SER A 170 -59.01 10.47 -6.69
C SER A 170 -58.36 11.62 -7.45
N LYS A 171 -59.15 12.49 -8.11
CA LYS A 171 -58.63 13.67 -8.82
C LYS A 171 -57.84 14.60 -7.89
N THR A 172 -58.35 14.85 -6.69
CA THR A 172 -57.65 15.69 -5.70
C THR A 172 -56.37 15.05 -5.18
N LEU A 173 -56.39 13.72 -5.01
CA LEU A 173 -55.23 12.94 -4.56
C LEU A 173 -54.12 12.88 -5.63
N ILE A 174 -54.44 12.87 -6.93
CA ILE A 174 -53.43 12.89 -8.02
C ILE A 174 -52.50 14.08 -7.86
N THR A 175 -53.03 15.31 -7.71
CA THR A 175 -52.18 16.50 -7.58
C THR A 175 -51.29 16.45 -6.33
N GLN A 176 -51.81 15.93 -5.22
CA GLN A 176 -51.03 15.76 -3.98
C GLN A 176 -49.95 14.69 -4.14
N LEU A 177 -50.25 13.59 -4.83
CA LEU A 177 -49.34 12.49 -5.09
C LEU A 177 -48.11 12.98 -5.87
N PHE A 178 -48.33 13.68 -6.98
CA PHE A 178 -47.25 14.26 -7.80
C PHE A 178 -46.43 15.28 -7.02
N SER A 179 -47.09 16.23 -6.34
CA SER A 179 -46.37 17.25 -5.57
C SER A 179 -45.50 16.67 -4.45
N ASN A 180 -46.01 15.67 -3.70
CA ASN A 180 -45.24 15.00 -2.65
C ASN A 180 -44.05 14.22 -3.22
N TYR A 181 -44.24 13.55 -4.37
CA TYR A 181 -43.17 12.81 -5.04
C TYR A 181 -42.09 13.75 -5.61
N GLU A 182 -42.47 14.82 -6.30
CA GLU A 182 -41.53 15.83 -6.81
C GLU A 182 -40.71 16.47 -5.69
N ASN A 183 -41.36 16.80 -4.56
CA ASN A 183 -40.67 17.30 -3.37
C ASN A 183 -39.67 16.26 -2.82
N ALA A 184 -40.04 14.98 -2.76
CA ALA A 184 -39.13 13.93 -2.33
C ALA A 184 -37.91 13.84 -3.26
N ILE A 185 -38.10 13.79 -4.58
CA ILE A 185 -37.00 13.77 -5.55
C ILE A 185 -36.12 15.02 -5.43
N HIS A 186 -36.71 16.19 -5.23
CA HIS A 186 -35.97 17.44 -5.02
C HIS A 186 -35.04 17.36 -3.80
N PHE A 187 -35.57 16.98 -2.63
CA PHE A 187 -34.77 16.87 -1.40
C PHE A 187 -33.74 15.74 -1.46
N TRP A 188 -34.04 14.64 -2.14
CA TRP A 188 -33.07 13.58 -2.39
C TRP A 188 -31.88 14.08 -3.21
N ARG A 189 -32.13 14.83 -4.29
CA ARG A 189 -31.05 15.45 -5.08
C ARG A 189 -30.22 16.42 -4.25
N LYS A 190 -30.85 17.30 -3.48
CA LYS A 190 -30.13 18.20 -2.56
C LYS A 190 -29.26 17.43 -1.57
N SER A 191 -29.79 16.36 -0.97
CA SER A 191 -29.01 15.49 -0.07
C SER A 191 -27.78 14.90 -0.76
N ASN A 192 -27.91 14.46 -2.01
CA ASN A 192 -26.79 13.94 -2.79
C ASN A 192 -25.75 15.03 -3.10
N ASP A 193 -26.19 16.24 -3.44
CA ASP A 193 -25.31 17.38 -3.68
C ASP A 193 -24.55 17.77 -2.40
N GLN A 194 -25.24 17.82 -1.25
CA GLN A 194 -24.59 18.08 0.05
C GLN A 194 -23.57 16.99 0.39
N PHE A 195 -23.89 15.73 0.14
CA PHE A 195 -22.95 14.63 0.37
C PHE A 195 -21.72 14.72 -0.55
N GLN A 196 -21.89 15.13 -1.81
CA GLN A 196 -20.78 15.37 -2.74
C GLN A 196 -19.88 16.52 -2.25
N LEU A 197 -20.45 17.63 -1.79
CA LEU A 197 -19.68 18.75 -1.22
C LEU A 197 -18.83 18.30 -0.02
N ILE A 198 -19.42 17.51 0.89
CA ILE A 198 -18.68 16.96 2.04
C ILE A 198 -17.50 16.09 1.57
N ARG A 199 -17.66 15.29 0.52
CA ARG A 199 -16.58 14.46 -0.03
C ARG A 199 -15.49 15.28 -0.71
N GLU A 200 -15.86 16.35 -1.40
CA GLU A 200 -14.90 17.25 -2.03
C GLU A 200 -14.05 18.01 -0.99
N GLU A 201 -14.68 18.47 0.09
CA GLU A 201 -14.01 19.19 1.18
C GLU A 201 -13.20 18.25 2.10
N HIS A 202 -13.68 17.03 2.30
CA HIS A 202 -13.07 16.01 3.16
C HIS A 202 -12.94 14.71 2.40
N PRO A 203 -11.92 14.50 1.54
CA PRO A 203 -11.80 13.30 0.69
C PRO A 203 -11.65 11.99 1.45
N ASN A 204 -11.24 12.04 2.71
CA ASN A 204 -11.20 10.87 3.59
C ASN A 204 -12.27 11.00 4.68
N LYS A 205 -13.13 9.98 4.82
CA LYS A 205 -14.15 9.88 5.89
C LYS A 205 -13.55 10.16 7.27
N ASN A 206 -12.32 9.71 7.50
CA ASN A 206 -11.67 9.80 8.81
C ASN A 206 -11.37 11.26 9.21
N GLU A 207 -11.25 12.18 8.25
CA GLU A 207 -11.08 13.61 8.53
C GLU A 207 -12.27 14.19 9.30
N LEU A 208 -13.48 13.69 9.03
CA LEU A 208 -14.71 14.11 9.71
C LEU A 208 -14.69 13.76 11.19
N TYR A 209 -13.94 12.73 11.60
CA TYR A 209 -13.80 12.38 13.03
C TYR A 209 -13.01 13.42 13.81
N PHE A 210 -12.15 14.19 13.15
CA PHE A 210 -11.21 15.13 13.78
C PHE A 210 -11.67 16.59 13.75
N LEU A 211 -12.80 16.88 13.10
CA LEU A 211 -13.40 18.22 13.12
C LEU A 211 -13.84 18.62 14.54
N SER A 212 -13.77 19.91 14.87
CA SER A 212 -14.41 20.44 16.09
C SER A 212 -15.93 20.24 16.02
N ASP A 213 -16.59 20.14 17.17
CA ASP A 213 -18.05 19.90 17.19
C ASP A 213 -18.83 20.98 16.41
N SER A 214 -18.38 22.23 16.48
CA SER A 214 -18.95 23.34 15.69
C SER A 214 -18.80 23.15 14.19
N LEU A 215 -17.59 22.81 13.70
CA LEU A 215 -17.31 22.62 12.29
C LEU A 215 -17.98 21.35 11.77
N TYR A 216 -17.96 20.27 12.55
CA TYR A 216 -18.65 19.02 12.22
C TYR A 216 -20.15 19.24 12.04
N THR A 217 -20.79 19.94 12.98
CA THR A 217 -22.21 20.29 12.89
C THR A 217 -22.48 21.10 11.62
N GLN A 218 -21.70 22.15 11.36
CA GLN A 218 -21.83 22.97 10.15
C GLN A 218 -21.69 22.14 8.86
N THR A 219 -20.80 21.16 8.85
CA THR A 219 -20.51 20.31 7.69
C THR A 219 -21.67 19.37 7.35
N ILE A 220 -22.32 18.78 8.36
CA ILE A 220 -23.33 17.73 8.15
C ILE A 220 -24.79 18.21 8.24
N GLU A 221 -25.05 19.38 8.80
CA GLU A 221 -26.42 19.81 9.12
C GLU A 221 -27.31 19.97 7.88
N ALA A 222 -26.76 20.52 6.79
CA ALA A 222 -27.48 20.66 5.53
C ALA A 222 -27.90 19.29 4.97
N LEU A 223 -26.99 18.31 5.00
CA LEU A 223 -27.28 16.92 4.59
C LEU A 223 -28.39 16.30 5.46
N LYS A 224 -28.32 16.48 6.79
CA LYS A 224 -29.34 15.97 7.73
C LYS A 224 -30.71 16.57 7.44
N SER A 225 -30.79 17.89 7.30
CA SER A 225 -32.05 18.60 7.03
C SER A 225 -32.66 18.13 5.70
N ASP A 226 -31.89 18.15 4.61
CA ASP A 226 -32.40 17.78 3.29
C ASP A 226 -32.83 16.29 3.26
N PHE A 227 -32.10 15.38 3.92
CA PHE A 227 -32.49 13.96 3.96
C PHE A 227 -33.72 13.70 4.83
N PHE A 228 -33.89 14.46 5.92
CA PHE A 228 -35.10 14.41 6.74
C PHE A 228 -36.32 14.92 5.95
N ASP A 229 -36.17 15.99 5.19
CA ASP A 229 -37.22 16.53 4.32
C ASP A 229 -37.58 15.57 3.17
N PHE A 230 -36.59 14.84 2.64
CA PHE A 230 -36.83 13.72 1.73
C PHE A 230 -37.72 12.65 2.39
N LYS A 231 -37.34 12.15 3.57
CA LYS A 231 -38.12 11.12 4.29
C LYS A 231 -39.55 11.58 4.58
N ASN A 232 -39.71 12.82 5.02
CA ASN A 232 -41.02 13.41 5.28
C ASN A 232 -41.88 13.51 4.02
N SER A 233 -41.31 13.98 2.92
CA SER A 233 -42.02 14.13 1.64
C SER A 233 -42.38 12.78 1.04
N TYR A 234 -41.48 11.80 1.12
CA TYR A 234 -41.72 10.43 0.68
C TYR A 234 -42.79 9.72 1.53
N SER A 235 -42.76 9.88 2.85
CA SER A 235 -43.83 9.35 3.71
C SER A 235 -45.20 9.99 3.40
N LYS A 236 -45.25 11.29 3.10
CA LYS A 236 -46.50 11.94 2.61
C LYS A 236 -46.95 11.37 1.26
N TYR A 237 -46.02 11.08 0.36
CA TYR A 237 -46.31 10.39 -0.91
C TYR A 237 -46.91 9.00 -0.65
N GLU A 238 -46.30 8.18 0.21
CA GLU A 238 -46.81 6.84 0.56
C GLU A 238 -48.21 6.92 1.18
N ASN A 239 -48.42 7.81 2.15
CA ASN A 239 -49.73 8.03 2.76
C ASN A 239 -50.78 8.48 1.73
N THR A 240 -50.40 9.34 0.77
CA THR A 240 -51.30 9.76 -0.32
C THR A 240 -51.62 8.59 -1.23
N ALA A 241 -50.62 7.77 -1.57
CA ALA A 241 -50.76 6.58 -2.39
C ALA A 241 -51.65 5.51 -1.73
N ASP A 242 -51.54 5.34 -0.41
CA ASP A 242 -52.37 4.45 0.41
C ASP A 242 -53.82 4.93 0.55
N SER A 243 -54.06 6.24 0.38
CA SER A 243 -55.39 6.85 0.51
C SER A 243 -56.24 6.74 -0.75
N PHE A 244 -55.69 6.22 -1.87
CA PHE A 244 -56.48 5.99 -3.07
C PHE A 244 -57.52 4.88 -2.86
N PRO A 245 -58.75 5.03 -3.39
CA PRO A 245 -59.81 4.05 -3.20
C PRO A 245 -59.66 2.76 -4.02
N TYR A 246 -58.53 2.61 -4.73
CA TYR A 246 -58.15 1.43 -5.49
C TYR A 246 -56.63 1.33 -5.54
N ASN A 247 -56.12 0.14 -5.85
CA ASN A 247 -54.69 -0.10 -5.93
C ASN A 247 -54.08 0.70 -7.09
N ILE A 248 -52.99 1.42 -6.79
CA ILE A 248 -52.18 2.16 -7.75
C ILE A 248 -50.75 1.60 -7.78
N GLU A 249 -50.00 1.91 -8.84
CA GLU A 249 -48.57 1.59 -8.93
C GLU A 249 -47.77 2.57 -8.06
N LYS A 250 -46.98 2.03 -7.11
CA LYS A 250 -46.20 2.80 -6.14
C LYS A 250 -44.72 2.65 -6.43
N ILE A 251 -43.97 3.74 -6.27
CA ILE A 251 -42.51 3.70 -6.24
C ILE A 251 -42.07 3.26 -4.86
N ILE A 252 -41.22 2.23 -4.78
CA ILE A 252 -40.64 1.72 -3.54
C ILE A 252 -39.25 2.32 -3.35
N VAL A 253 -38.91 2.81 -2.16
CA VAL A 253 -37.55 3.26 -1.85
C VAL A 253 -36.69 2.11 -1.33
N GLN A 254 -35.53 1.91 -1.95
CA GLN A 254 -34.49 0.99 -1.48
C GLN A 254 -33.31 1.79 -0.93
N TYR A 255 -32.98 1.58 0.36
CA TYR A 255 -31.86 2.24 0.99
C TYR A 255 -30.54 1.47 0.76
N LEU A 256 -29.56 2.11 0.15
CA LEU A 256 -28.23 1.55 -0.14
C LEU A 256 -27.21 1.90 0.96
N SER A 257 -26.32 0.97 1.28
CA SER A 257 -25.14 1.21 2.14
C SER A 257 -24.16 2.16 1.43
N ILE A 258 -23.47 2.99 2.23
CA ILE A 258 -22.33 3.78 1.75
C ILE A 258 -21.09 2.98 2.14
N GLU A 259 -20.61 2.13 1.22
CA GLU A 259 -19.50 1.20 1.49
C GLU A 259 -18.13 1.86 1.31
N ASP A 260 -17.97 2.66 0.26
CA ASP A 260 -16.73 3.38 -0.02
C ASP A 260 -16.99 4.88 -0.15
N TYR A 261 -16.35 5.65 0.75
CA TYR A 261 -16.38 7.12 0.75
C TYR A 261 -15.72 7.71 -0.52
N ASN A 262 -14.95 6.90 -1.26
CA ASN A 262 -14.22 7.30 -2.48
C ASN A 262 -14.81 6.77 -3.79
N THR A 263 -15.72 5.80 -3.77
CA THR A 263 -16.37 5.36 -5.01
C THR A 263 -17.48 6.34 -5.37
N ASP A 264 -17.30 7.05 -6.48
CA ASP A 264 -18.43 7.55 -7.26
C ASP A 264 -19.24 6.33 -7.70
N SER A 265 -20.26 6.00 -6.93
CA SER A 265 -21.40 5.24 -7.46
C SER A 265 -22.08 6.17 -8.46
N GLY A 266 -21.56 6.16 -9.69
CA GLY A 266 -22.20 6.65 -10.89
C GLY A 266 -23.43 5.81 -11.25
N GLU A 267 -24.26 5.49 -10.27
CA GLU A 267 -25.61 5.01 -10.52
C GLU A 267 -26.42 6.22 -10.97
N THR A 268 -26.36 6.49 -12.27
CA THR A 268 -27.40 7.27 -12.94
C THR A 268 -28.75 6.67 -12.55
N PRO A 269 -29.72 7.50 -12.11
CA PRO A 269 -31.09 7.04 -11.84
C PRO A 269 -31.77 6.76 -13.18
N GLU A 270 -31.35 5.70 -13.85
CA GLU A 270 -31.93 5.25 -15.10
C GLU A 270 -32.42 3.82 -14.94
N ASN A 271 -33.75 3.72 -14.85
CA ASN A 271 -34.56 2.58 -15.25
C ASN A 271 -34.63 1.36 -14.31
N LEU A 272 -35.15 1.55 -13.11
CA LEU A 272 -36.06 0.57 -12.52
C LEU A 272 -37.38 1.28 -12.24
N LEU A 273 -38.35 1.09 -13.13
CA LEU A 273 -39.64 1.82 -13.20
C LEU A 273 -40.45 1.83 -11.90
N ASP A 274 -40.12 0.95 -10.93
CA ASP A 274 -40.89 0.74 -9.70
C ASP A 274 -40.08 0.99 -8.40
N THR A 275 -38.76 1.19 -8.49
CA THR A 275 -37.88 1.30 -7.29
C THR A 275 -36.93 2.48 -7.38
N LEU A 276 -36.92 3.32 -6.34
CA LEU A 276 -35.98 4.43 -6.18
C LEU A 276 -34.83 4.01 -5.23
N SER A 277 -33.63 3.87 -5.76
CA SER A 277 -32.41 3.62 -4.97
C SER A 277 -31.91 4.90 -4.32
N VAL A 278 -31.80 4.91 -2.99
CA VAL A 278 -31.37 6.06 -2.20
C VAL A 278 -30.25 5.66 -1.25
N LYS A 279 -29.13 6.38 -1.27
CA LYS A 279 -28.05 6.20 -0.28
C LYS A 279 -28.57 6.48 1.13
N ASN A 280 -28.26 5.60 2.08
CA ASN A 280 -28.69 5.74 3.47
C ASN A 280 -27.80 6.72 4.23
N TYR A 281 -27.94 8.01 3.92
CA TYR A 281 -27.17 9.08 4.57
C TYR A 281 -27.38 9.06 6.09
N GLN A 282 -28.60 8.76 6.56
CA GLN A 282 -28.88 8.69 8.00
C GLN A 282 -28.04 7.68 8.74
N LYS A 283 -27.99 6.45 8.22
CA LYS A 283 -27.13 5.44 8.82
C LYS A 283 -25.68 5.89 8.79
N TRP A 284 -25.22 6.43 7.67
CA TRP A 284 -23.85 6.88 7.51
C TRP A 284 -23.42 7.97 8.51
N TRP A 285 -24.22 9.03 8.72
CA TRP A 285 -23.85 10.07 9.68
C TRP A 285 -24.05 9.64 11.14
N LEU A 286 -25.00 8.75 11.43
CA LEU A 286 -25.16 8.19 12.78
C LEU A 286 -23.96 7.32 13.14
N ASP A 287 -23.45 6.53 12.19
CA ASP A 287 -22.21 5.76 12.37
C ASP A 287 -21.02 6.72 12.60
N LEU A 288 -20.96 7.86 11.91
CA LEU A 288 -19.94 8.89 12.16
C LEU A 288 -20.04 9.47 13.58
N GLU A 289 -21.24 9.84 14.02
CA GLU A 289 -21.48 10.38 15.37
C GLU A 289 -21.11 9.37 16.45
N LEU A 290 -21.49 8.10 16.28
CA LEU A 290 -21.15 7.03 17.20
C LEU A 290 -19.63 6.86 17.33
N THR A 291 -18.90 6.85 16.21
CA THR A 291 -17.43 6.76 16.21
C THR A 291 -16.80 8.00 16.86
N ARG A 292 -17.32 9.21 16.58
CA ARG A 292 -16.85 10.46 17.22
C ARG A 292 -17.07 10.45 18.72
N GLU A 293 -18.25 10.06 19.20
CA GLU A 293 -18.58 10.11 20.63
C GLU A 293 -17.82 9.06 21.42
N ASN A 294 -17.77 7.82 20.92
CA ASN A 294 -17.28 6.68 21.69
C ASN A 294 -15.80 6.35 21.42
N GLN A 295 -15.37 6.39 20.15
CA GLN A 295 -14.07 5.85 19.77
C GLN A 295 -12.98 6.93 19.67
N ILE A 296 -13.31 8.18 19.34
CA ILE A 296 -12.28 9.24 19.19
C ILE A 296 -11.59 9.57 20.52
N GLN A 297 -12.33 9.51 21.64
CA GLN A 297 -11.75 9.76 22.96
C GLN A 297 -10.78 8.64 23.35
N GLU A 298 -11.16 7.39 23.10
CA GLU A 298 -10.29 6.23 23.31
C GLU A 298 -9.08 6.28 22.39
N PHE A 299 -9.24 6.68 21.13
CA PHE A 299 -8.15 6.95 20.19
C PHE A 299 -7.15 7.96 20.73
N TRP A 300 -7.60 9.12 21.23
CA TRP A 300 -6.70 10.11 21.82
C TRP A 300 -6.03 9.59 23.10
N LYS A 301 -6.74 8.78 23.89
CA LYS A 301 -6.19 8.14 25.09
C LYS A 301 -5.08 7.15 24.73
N GLU A 302 -5.31 6.29 23.74
CA GLU A 302 -4.35 5.31 23.20
C GLU A 302 -3.11 6.02 22.63
N MET A 303 -3.29 7.08 21.83
CA MET A 303 -2.14 7.85 21.33
C MET A 303 -1.31 8.49 22.46
N ASN A 304 -1.98 9.06 23.46
CA ASN A 304 -1.28 9.70 24.58
C ASN A 304 -0.63 8.66 25.52
N SER A 305 -1.25 7.51 25.76
CA SER A 305 -0.68 6.44 26.58
C SER A 305 0.57 5.86 25.91
N THR A 306 0.49 5.54 24.62
CA THR A 306 1.60 5.01 23.84
C THR A 306 2.76 6.00 23.75
N ASN A 307 2.49 7.29 23.45
CA ASN A 307 3.54 8.30 23.44
C ASN A 307 4.22 8.45 24.81
N ARG A 308 3.43 8.49 25.90
CA ARG A 308 3.97 8.60 27.26
C ARG A 308 4.81 7.38 27.64
N LEU A 309 4.36 6.18 27.29
CA LEU A 309 5.09 4.94 27.54
C LEU A 309 6.47 4.98 26.86
N LEU A 310 6.50 5.27 25.56
CA LEU A 310 7.73 5.33 24.78
C LEU A 310 8.66 6.47 25.21
N ALA A 311 8.10 7.66 25.49
CA ALA A 311 8.88 8.80 25.99
C ALA A 311 9.54 8.48 27.34
N ASN A 312 8.80 7.89 28.28
CA ASN A 312 9.34 7.49 29.57
C ASN A 312 10.48 6.46 29.41
N ILE A 313 10.31 5.46 28.54
CA ILE A 313 11.34 4.45 28.26
C ILE A 313 12.60 5.11 27.68
N ILE A 314 12.44 6.00 26.70
CA ILE A 314 13.56 6.73 26.09
C ILE A 314 14.26 7.60 27.12
N ASP A 315 13.52 8.35 27.93
CA ASP A 315 14.05 9.22 28.98
C ASP A 315 14.81 8.41 30.03
N THR A 316 14.26 7.27 30.48
CA THR A 316 14.97 6.35 31.39
C THR A 316 16.25 5.83 30.77
N LEU A 317 16.21 5.33 29.53
CA LEU A 317 17.40 4.81 28.85
C LEU A 317 18.47 5.88 28.58
N THR A 318 18.06 7.14 28.44
CA THR A 318 18.96 8.28 28.20
C THR A 318 19.58 8.79 29.51
N SER A 319 18.82 8.79 30.61
CA SER A 319 19.22 9.41 31.88
C SER A 319 19.83 8.42 32.89
N ASP A 320 19.37 7.16 32.89
CA ASP A 320 19.74 6.16 33.87
C ASP A 320 20.47 5.01 33.16
N THR A 321 21.75 4.80 33.49
CA THR A 321 22.56 3.74 32.86
C THR A 321 22.25 2.33 33.41
N LEU A 322 21.17 2.19 34.16
CA LEU A 322 20.66 0.92 34.67
C LEU A 322 19.90 0.21 33.54
N GLU A 323 20.24 -1.05 33.30
CA GLU A 323 19.54 -1.89 32.35
C GLU A 323 18.05 -1.95 32.70
N LEU A 324 17.17 -1.67 31.74
CA LEU A 324 15.74 -1.92 31.93
C LEU A 324 15.56 -3.40 32.29
N ALA A 325 15.04 -3.68 33.48
CA ALA A 325 14.69 -5.04 33.89
C ALA A 325 13.58 -5.65 33.01
N GLN A 326 12.82 -4.80 32.31
CA GLN A 326 11.79 -5.22 31.36
C GLN A 326 12.40 -5.41 29.96
N ASN A 327 12.15 -6.56 29.37
CA ASN A 327 12.52 -6.85 28.00
C ASN A 327 11.69 -5.95 27.05
N LEU A 328 12.34 -5.08 26.27
CA LEU A 328 11.68 -4.25 25.26
C LEU A 328 10.92 -5.08 24.22
N ASP A 329 11.31 -6.33 23.99
CA ASP A 329 10.61 -7.25 23.07
C ASP A 329 9.25 -7.71 23.63
N SER A 330 9.00 -7.53 24.92
CA SER A 330 7.71 -7.83 25.59
C SER A 330 6.82 -6.60 25.76
N LEU A 331 7.24 -5.43 25.26
CA LEU A 331 6.47 -4.20 25.37
C LEU A 331 5.28 -4.25 24.41
N GLU A 332 4.08 -4.33 24.96
CA GLU A 332 2.84 -4.22 24.19
C GLU A 332 2.57 -2.74 23.88
N ILE A 333 2.63 -2.38 22.60
CA ILE A 333 2.24 -1.06 22.12
C ILE A 333 0.76 -1.13 21.75
N GLU A 334 -0.08 -0.43 22.50
CA GLU A 334 -1.48 -0.23 22.15
C GLU A 334 -1.56 0.69 20.92
N ASP A 335 -1.83 0.10 19.75
CA ASP A 335 -1.96 0.84 18.47
C ASP A 335 -3.16 0.39 17.62
N LYS A 336 -4.07 -0.40 18.19
CA LYS A 336 -5.19 -1.03 17.47
C LYS A 336 -6.22 0.02 17.02
N LEU A 337 -6.68 0.90 17.92
CA LEU A 337 -7.64 1.95 17.56
C LEU A 337 -7.00 2.96 16.61
N ILE A 338 -5.69 3.22 16.79
CA ILE A 338 -4.96 4.12 15.89
C ILE A 338 -4.91 3.53 14.47
N LYS A 339 -4.65 2.22 14.32
CA LYS A 339 -4.68 1.54 13.02
C LYS A 339 -6.07 1.50 12.40
N GLU A 340 -7.12 1.38 13.21
CA GLU A 340 -8.51 1.34 12.73
C GLU A 340 -8.98 2.71 12.22
N ILE A 341 -8.70 3.78 12.98
CA ILE A 341 -9.21 5.13 12.71
C ILE A 341 -8.26 5.93 11.82
N ALA A 342 -6.95 5.75 11.93
CA ALA A 342 -5.94 6.50 11.20
C ALA A 342 -4.73 5.62 10.79
N PRO A 343 -4.95 4.62 9.90
CA PRO A 343 -3.93 3.62 9.53
C PRO A 343 -2.67 4.23 8.89
N GLU A 344 -2.82 5.40 8.26
CA GLU A 344 -1.71 6.11 7.61
C GLU A 344 -1.17 7.29 8.46
N SER A 345 -1.57 7.40 9.72
CA SER A 345 -1.19 8.55 10.55
C SER A 345 0.32 8.65 10.77
N ILE A 346 0.79 9.89 10.87
CA ILE A 346 2.16 10.19 11.27
C ILE A 346 2.48 9.65 12.67
N SER A 347 1.50 9.58 13.58
CA SER A 347 1.67 9.05 14.94
C SER A 347 2.15 7.59 14.95
N LEU A 348 1.62 6.73 14.08
CA LEU A 348 2.08 5.33 13.98
C LEU A 348 3.54 5.25 13.54
N THR A 349 3.94 6.10 12.59
CA THR A 349 5.32 6.14 12.11
C THR A 349 6.26 6.70 13.19
N LEU A 350 5.80 7.69 13.95
CA LEU A 350 6.51 8.23 15.11
C LEU A 350 6.72 7.17 16.20
N PHE A 351 5.70 6.39 16.54
CA PHE A 351 5.81 5.34 17.56
C PHE A 351 6.77 4.22 17.13
N LYS A 352 6.74 3.82 15.85
CA LYS A 352 7.73 2.89 15.29
C LYS A 352 9.15 3.42 15.41
N TYR A 353 9.35 4.70 15.07
CA TYR A 353 10.64 5.37 15.22
C TYR A 353 11.10 5.38 16.69
N GLN A 354 10.24 5.83 17.62
CA GLN A 354 10.56 5.90 19.05
C GLN A 354 10.86 4.52 19.64
N TYR A 355 10.11 3.49 19.29
CA TYR A 355 10.39 2.12 19.72
C TYR A 355 11.76 1.63 19.24
N LYS A 356 12.10 1.88 17.96
CA LYS A 356 13.43 1.55 17.42
C LYS A 356 14.54 2.36 18.10
N LYS A 357 14.28 3.63 18.44
CA LYS A 357 15.20 4.46 19.23
C LYS A 357 15.43 3.86 20.62
N ALA A 358 14.38 3.45 21.33
CA ALA A 358 14.49 2.79 22.62
C ALA A 358 15.31 1.49 22.53
N SER A 359 15.05 0.65 21.52
CA SER A 359 15.83 -0.56 21.26
C SER A 359 17.33 -0.27 21.06
N LEU A 360 17.65 0.75 20.26
CA LEU A 360 19.03 1.18 20.03
C LEU A 360 19.71 1.68 21.32
N LEU A 361 19.03 2.54 22.09
CA LEU A 361 19.56 3.06 23.37
C LEU A 361 19.81 1.92 24.38
N ASN A 362 18.92 0.94 24.45
CA ASN A 362 19.11 -0.23 25.30
C ASN A 362 20.34 -1.05 24.90
N LEU A 363 20.61 -1.19 23.59
CA LEU A 363 21.84 -1.81 23.13
C LEU A 363 23.07 -0.97 23.51
N PHE A 364 23.02 0.36 23.33
CA PHE A 364 24.11 1.26 23.75
C PHE A 364 24.43 1.15 25.25
N ASN A 365 23.44 0.97 26.13
CA ASN A 365 23.68 0.81 27.56
C ASN A 365 24.49 -0.46 27.91
N LYS A 366 24.51 -1.47 27.03
CA LYS A 366 25.36 -2.68 27.15
C LYS A 366 26.83 -2.44 26.78
N GLU A 367 27.19 -1.24 26.31
CA GLU A 367 28.55 -0.91 25.86
C GLU A 367 29.59 -1.11 26.97
N LYS A 368 29.23 -0.90 28.24
CA LYS A 368 30.14 -1.09 29.39
C LYS A 368 30.75 -2.51 29.44
N VAL A 369 30.02 -3.52 28.98
CA VAL A 369 30.51 -4.91 28.91
C VAL A 369 31.67 -5.04 27.93
N TYR A 370 31.52 -4.41 26.75
CA TYR A 370 32.49 -4.48 25.64
C TYR A 370 33.64 -3.48 25.78
N ASN A 371 33.48 -2.42 26.57
CA ASN A 371 34.56 -1.49 26.91
C ASN A 371 35.50 -2.00 28.02
N SER A 372 35.28 -3.22 28.53
CA SER A 372 36.19 -3.84 29.50
C SER A 372 37.53 -4.21 28.84
N LYS A 373 38.65 -4.07 29.58
CA LYS A 373 40.01 -4.36 29.08
C LYS A 373 40.23 -5.83 28.65
N SER A 374 39.29 -6.72 28.98
CA SER A 374 39.39 -8.16 28.77
C SER A 374 38.75 -8.66 27.47
N GLU A 375 37.88 -7.87 26.82
CA GLU A 375 37.18 -8.32 25.62
C GLU A 375 38.08 -8.34 24.38
N GLU A 376 37.88 -9.36 23.54
CA GLU A 376 38.64 -9.49 22.31
C GLU A 376 38.24 -8.40 21.30
N ARG A 377 39.23 -7.79 20.62
CA ARG A 377 38.99 -6.69 19.66
C ARG A 377 37.96 -7.02 18.60
N ASN A 378 37.92 -8.28 18.15
CA ASN A 378 36.95 -8.75 17.17
C ASN A 378 35.52 -8.69 17.71
N ASN A 379 35.29 -9.01 18.99
CA ASN A 379 33.98 -8.90 19.64
C ASN A 379 33.55 -7.45 19.75
N ILE A 380 34.48 -6.56 20.11
CA ILE A 380 34.23 -5.11 20.17
C ILE A 380 33.82 -4.58 18.79
N ILE A 381 34.52 -4.96 17.72
CA ILE A 381 34.17 -4.58 16.35
C ILE A 381 32.78 -5.11 15.96
N LYS A 382 32.48 -6.38 16.24
CA LYS A 382 31.17 -6.99 15.96
C LYS A 382 30.04 -6.25 16.67
N TYR A 383 30.23 -5.90 17.94
CA TYR A 383 29.28 -5.14 18.73
C TYR A 383 28.97 -3.76 18.11
N TYR A 384 29.99 -2.96 17.83
CA TYR A 384 29.78 -1.63 17.22
C TYR A 384 29.27 -1.70 15.77
N TYR A 385 29.61 -2.76 15.02
CA TYR A 385 29.02 -3.00 13.71
C TYR A 385 27.51 -3.35 13.81
N GLY A 386 27.13 -4.14 14.81
CA GLY A 386 25.72 -4.41 15.14
C GLY A 386 24.96 -3.13 15.49
N LEU A 387 25.53 -2.28 16.36
CA LEU A 387 24.97 -0.96 16.68
C LEU A 387 24.82 -0.09 15.43
N LYS A 388 25.87 0.01 14.60
CA LYS A 388 25.84 0.76 13.34
C LYS A 388 24.71 0.30 12.41
N THR A 389 24.48 -1.01 12.32
CA THR A 389 23.37 -1.57 11.54
C THR A 389 22.02 -1.15 12.09
N LYS A 390 21.87 -1.13 13.42
CA LYS A 390 20.65 -0.62 14.09
C LYS A 390 20.45 0.88 13.92
N VAL A 391 21.52 1.69 13.89
CA VAL A 391 21.44 3.11 13.54
C VAL A 391 20.90 3.31 12.13
N LYS A 392 21.37 2.53 11.13
CA LYS A 392 20.84 2.59 9.76
C LYS A 392 19.37 2.15 9.66
N GLU A 393 18.97 1.14 10.43
CA GLU A 393 17.55 0.76 10.54
C GLU A 393 16.71 1.91 11.13
N LEU A 394 17.22 2.62 12.14
CA LEU A 394 16.57 3.77 12.74
C LEU A 394 16.46 4.94 11.74
N GLU A 395 17.53 5.25 11.02
CA GLU A 395 17.59 6.27 9.95
C GLU A 395 16.52 6.03 8.88
N LYS A 396 16.38 4.79 8.40
CA LYS A 396 15.32 4.43 7.45
C LYS A 396 13.90 4.69 7.99
N ASN A 397 13.66 4.43 9.27
CA ASN A 397 12.36 4.72 9.89
C ASN A 397 12.15 6.22 10.11
N PHE A 398 13.22 6.95 10.37
CA PHE A 398 13.21 8.40 10.46
C PHE A 398 12.88 9.05 9.09
N ASP A 399 13.42 8.53 7.99
CA ASP A 399 13.07 8.98 6.64
C ASP A 399 11.58 8.77 6.31
N LEU A 400 11.00 7.64 6.75
CA LEU A 400 9.56 7.40 6.63
C LEU A 400 8.74 8.41 7.43
N LEU A 401 9.22 8.81 8.61
CA LEU A 401 8.60 9.85 9.43
C LEU A 401 8.64 11.22 8.73
N LEU A 402 9.79 11.60 8.18
CA LEU A 402 9.95 12.83 7.39
C LEU A 402 9.03 12.86 6.17
N LYS A 403 8.94 11.74 5.45
CA LYS A 403 8.04 11.62 4.29
C LYS A 403 6.56 11.76 4.70
N SER A 404 6.17 11.14 5.81
CA SER A 404 4.80 11.23 6.33
C SER A 404 4.44 12.64 6.82
N TYR A 405 5.42 13.36 7.38
CA TYR A 405 5.27 14.76 7.76
C TYR A 405 5.09 15.71 6.57
N SER A 406 5.64 15.36 5.41
CA SER A 406 5.51 16.17 4.18
C SER A 406 4.10 16.11 3.58
N ASP A 407 3.27 15.18 4.02
CA ASP A 407 1.88 15.01 3.60
C ASP A 407 0.94 15.85 4.48
N SER A 408 0.40 16.93 3.90
CA SER A 408 -0.39 17.91 4.64
C SER A 408 -1.70 17.35 5.19
N LEU A 409 -2.27 16.32 4.57
CA LEU A 409 -3.50 15.68 5.03
C LEU A 409 -3.25 14.85 6.29
N LYS A 410 -2.18 14.03 6.28
CA LYS A 410 -1.78 13.19 7.42
C LYS A 410 -1.40 13.99 8.67
N VAL A 411 -0.89 15.21 8.47
CA VAL A 411 -0.56 16.12 9.57
C VAL A 411 -1.81 16.77 10.18
N LYS A 412 -2.82 17.08 9.37
CA LYS A 412 -4.08 17.70 9.85
C LYS A 412 -4.81 16.78 10.82
N GLU A 413 -4.91 15.49 10.52
CA GLU A 413 -5.65 14.49 11.33
C GLU A 413 -5.17 14.43 12.78
N VAL A 414 -3.86 14.57 13.02
CA VAL A 414 -3.27 14.45 14.38
C VAL A 414 -2.73 15.77 14.91
N ASN A 415 -3.09 16.91 14.30
CA ASN A 415 -2.61 18.22 14.72
C ASN A 415 -2.85 18.50 16.23
N PRO A 416 -4.01 18.15 16.84
CA PRO A 416 -4.19 18.30 18.29
C PRO A 416 -3.16 17.54 19.14
N PHE A 417 -2.76 16.35 18.70
CA PHE A 417 -1.71 15.58 19.36
C PHE A 417 -0.34 16.23 19.17
N LEU A 418 -0.01 16.67 17.96
CA LEU A 418 1.25 17.37 17.70
C LEU A 418 1.35 18.67 18.52
N GLN A 419 0.27 19.43 18.59
CA GLN A 419 0.19 20.69 19.34
C GLN A 419 0.36 20.45 20.84
N LYS A 420 -0.25 19.40 21.39
CA LYS A 420 -0.10 19.04 22.81
C LYS A 420 1.29 18.54 23.16
N GLN A 421 1.90 17.70 22.32
CA GLN A 421 3.17 17.02 22.64
C GLN A 421 4.40 17.82 22.22
N TYR A 422 4.33 18.52 21.10
CA TYR A 422 5.45 19.22 20.47
C TYR A 422 5.27 20.73 20.46
N LYS A 423 4.25 21.26 21.13
CA LYS A 423 3.89 22.69 21.21
C LYS A 423 3.36 23.32 19.93
N ASP A 424 3.50 22.67 18.78
CA ASP A 424 2.96 23.04 17.46
C ASP A 424 3.72 22.24 16.38
N LYS A 425 3.52 22.65 15.12
CA LYS A 425 4.25 22.12 13.96
C LYS A 425 5.73 22.50 14.02
N GLU A 426 6.09 23.73 14.41
CA GLU A 426 7.48 24.18 14.53
C GLU A 426 8.27 23.35 15.54
N GLY A 427 7.70 23.05 16.71
CA GLY A 427 8.36 22.23 17.71
C GLY A 427 8.49 20.76 17.29
N PHE A 428 7.60 20.25 16.43
CA PHE A 428 7.80 18.93 15.81
C PHE A 428 8.94 18.96 14.78
N VAL A 429 9.09 20.03 14.01
CA VAL A 429 10.26 20.23 13.13
C VAL A 429 11.56 20.26 13.94
N ALA A 430 11.59 21.01 15.04
CA ALA A 430 12.75 21.07 15.92
C ALA A 430 13.09 19.69 16.51
N PHE A 431 12.07 18.87 16.84
CA PHE A 431 12.27 17.47 17.22
C PHE A 431 12.91 16.66 16.09
N LEU A 432 12.44 16.78 14.84
CA LEU A 432 12.99 16.07 13.69
C LEU A 432 14.45 16.47 13.46
N GLU A 433 14.78 17.76 13.41
CA GLU A 433 16.14 18.27 13.21
C GLU A 433 17.11 17.75 14.28
N LYS A 434 16.71 17.81 15.56
CA LYS A 434 17.51 17.30 16.67
C LYS A 434 17.81 15.80 16.50
N ASN A 435 16.81 15.00 16.15
CA ASN A 435 16.96 13.56 15.99
C ASN A 435 17.79 13.20 14.75
N SER A 436 17.68 13.94 13.66
CA SER A 436 18.53 13.77 12.47
C SER A 436 20.01 13.91 12.83
N SER A 437 20.37 14.97 13.57
CA SER A 437 21.76 15.18 14.02
C SER A 437 22.21 14.09 15.01
N GLU A 438 21.32 13.59 15.87
CA GLU A 438 21.62 12.53 16.82
C GLU A 438 21.96 11.20 16.13
N ILE A 439 21.17 10.80 15.11
CA ILE A 439 21.39 9.59 14.30
C ILE A 439 22.76 9.66 13.61
N GLU A 440 23.06 10.80 12.98
CA GLU A 440 24.35 10.99 12.31
C GLU A 440 25.52 10.87 13.29
N LYS A 441 25.43 11.52 14.47
CA LYS A 441 26.44 11.43 15.52
C LYS A 441 26.63 9.99 16.03
N GLN A 442 25.55 9.24 16.21
CA GLN A 442 25.62 7.84 16.65
C GLN A 442 26.27 6.94 15.59
N ASN A 443 25.97 7.15 14.31
CA ASN A 443 26.63 6.44 13.22
C ASN A 443 28.14 6.75 13.18
N GLN A 444 28.50 8.03 13.24
CA GLN A 444 29.91 8.48 13.29
C GLN A 444 30.64 7.94 14.52
N TYR A 445 29.97 7.87 15.68
CA TYR A 445 30.52 7.27 16.90
C TYR A 445 30.85 5.79 16.71
N CYS A 446 29.91 5.00 16.17
CA CYS A 446 30.14 3.58 15.89
C CYS A 446 31.30 3.37 14.89
N GLU A 447 31.35 4.19 13.83
CA GLU A 447 32.46 4.15 12.87
C GLU A 447 33.80 4.50 13.49
N GLY A 448 33.83 5.54 14.34
CA GLY A 448 35.02 5.93 15.09
C GLY A 448 35.53 4.81 15.99
N LYS A 449 34.62 4.11 16.67
CA LYS A 449 34.97 2.95 17.51
C LYS A 449 35.50 1.77 16.73
N ILE A 450 34.87 1.41 15.61
CA ILE A 450 35.38 0.36 14.72
C ILE A 450 36.77 0.73 14.19
N ARG A 451 36.94 1.99 13.75
CA ARG A 451 38.21 2.53 13.26
C ARG A 451 39.31 2.46 14.33
N GLU A 452 39.01 2.85 15.56
CA GLU A 452 39.93 2.80 16.69
C GLU A 452 40.46 1.36 16.90
N GLN A 453 39.58 0.36 16.83
CA GLN A 453 39.98 -1.04 16.97
C GLN A 453 40.81 -1.53 15.78
N LEU A 454 40.45 -1.17 14.54
CA LEU A 454 41.24 -1.49 13.35
C LEU A 454 42.64 -0.87 13.40
N LEU A 455 42.74 0.39 13.86
CA LEU A 455 44.02 1.06 14.07
C LEU A 455 44.85 0.34 15.12
N LYS A 456 44.25 -0.05 16.26
CA LYS A 456 44.94 -0.85 17.28
C LYS A 456 45.44 -2.19 16.73
N ILE A 457 44.61 -2.92 15.97
CA ILE A 457 45.02 -4.18 15.31
C ILE A 457 46.21 -3.93 14.38
N PHE A 458 46.19 -2.84 13.62
CA PHE A 458 47.29 -2.46 12.73
C PHE A 458 48.57 -2.11 13.50
N LEU A 459 48.47 -1.26 14.52
CA LEU A 459 49.61 -0.83 15.35
C LEU A 459 50.22 -2.00 16.13
N GLU A 460 49.41 -2.94 16.62
CA GLU A 460 49.90 -4.16 17.26
C GLU A 460 50.65 -5.08 16.30
N LYS A 461 50.18 -5.20 15.06
CA LYS A 461 50.89 -5.97 14.04
C LYS A 461 52.23 -5.34 13.65
N LYS A 462 52.34 -4.00 13.69
CA LYS A 462 53.47 -3.27 13.10
C LYS A 462 54.47 -2.68 14.10
N PHE A 463 54.03 -2.25 15.28
CA PHE A 463 54.82 -1.38 16.17
C PHE A 463 54.83 -1.74 17.64
N ILE A 464 53.87 -2.52 18.16
CA ILE A 464 53.85 -2.90 19.57
C ILE A 464 54.38 -4.34 19.69
N PRO A 465 55.67 -4.52 19.96
CA PRO A 465 56.25 -5.84 20.01
C PRO A 465 55.71 -6.58 21.23
N ASN A 466 55.09 -7.74 20.99
CA ASN A 466 54.64 -8.65 22.04
C ASN A 466 55.48 -9.92 21.95
N TYR A 467 55.94 -10.42 23.09
CA TYR A 467 56.83 -11.58 23.17
C TYR A 467 56.21 -12.66 24.05
N ALA A 468 56.46 -13.91 23.70
CA ALA A 468 56.25 -15.03 24.60
C ALA A 468 57.59 -15.52 25.14
N ILE A 469 57.62 -15.85 26.42
CA ILE A 469 58.82 -16.35 27.08
C ILE A 469 58.87 -17.87 26.91
N TYR A 470 59.99 -18.37 26.40
CA TYR A 470 60.29 -19.80 26.33
C TYR A 470 61.69 -20.07 26.88
N LYS A 471 61.74 -20.74 28.03
CA LYS A 471 62.97 -20.88 28.83
C LYS A 471 63.55 -19.49 29.14
N SER A 472 64.72 -19.16 28.60
CA SER A 472 65.41 -17.87 28.73
C SER A 472 65.30 -16.99 27.48
N PHE A 473 64.52 -17.37 26.48
CA PHE A 473 64.42 -16.65 25.21
C PHE A 473 63.05 -15.99 25.05
N GLU A 474 63.07 -14.79 24.49
CA GLU A 474 61.86 -14.09 24.03
C GLU A 474 61.60 -14.43 22.57
N ILE A 475 60.38 -14.88 22.27
CA ILE A 475 59.94 -15.21 20.92
C ILE A 475 58.87 -14.20 20.53
N ALA A 476 59.14 -13.46 19.45
CA ALA A 476 58.20 -12.45 18.95
C ALA A 476 56.88 -13.09 18.53
N LEU A 477 55.78 -12.52 19.03
CA LEU A 477 54.39 -12.86 18.67
C LEU A 477 53.85 -11.98 17.54
N PHE A 478 54.75 -11.35 16.78
CA PHE A 478 54.50 -10.46 15.64
C PHE A 478 55.55 -10.75 14.54
N GLU A 479 55.22 -10.42 13.29
CA GLU A 479 56.09 -10.65 12.14
C GLU A 479 57.24 -9.63 12.11
N GLN A 480 58.46 -10.10 11.90
CA GLN A 480 59.68 -9.31 11.85
C GLN A 480 60.30 -9.34 10.44
N SER A 481 60.99 -8.26 10.06
CA SER A 481 61.69 -8.19 8.78
C SER A 481 62.85 -9.18 8.72
N MET A 482 63.09 -9.79 7.56
CA MET A 482 64.30 -10.59 7.30
C MET A 482 65.60 -9.80 7.50
N ALA A 483 65.54 -8.47 7.46
CA ALA A 483 66.66 -7.57 7.73
C ALA A 483 66.93 -7.35 9.23
N THR A 484 66.07 -7.83 10.12
CA THR A 484 66.24 -7.68 11.58
C THR A 484 67.50 -8.40 12.05
N ILE A 485 68.35 -7.68 12.79
CA ILE A 485 69.60 -8.21 13.34
C ILE A 485 69.27 -9.02 14.60
N LEU A 486 69.71 -10.27 14.64
CA LEU A 486 69.49 -11.20 15.76
C LEU A 486 70.80 -11.66 16.39
N GLU A 487 70.83 -11.91 17.68
CA GLU A 487 71.98 -12.57 18.29
C GLU A 487 72.02 -14.08 17.97
N LYS A 488 73.16 -14.74 18.20
CA LYS A 488 73.26 -16.20 18.07
C LYS A 488 72.23 -16.87 19.00
N ASN A 489 71.62 -17.95 18.52
CA ASN A 489 70.57 -18.74 19.16
C ASN A 489 69.22 -18.03 19.38
N HIS A 490 69.03 -16.79 18.91
CA HIS A 490 67.75 -16.10 18.99
C HIS A 490 66.84 -16.41 17.79
N PHE A 491 65.55 -16.15 17.95
CA PHE A 491 64.50 -16.49 17.00
C PHE A 491 64.06 -15.26 16.19
N LEU A 492 63.97 -15.40 14.87
CA LEU A 492 63.25 -14.46 14.01
C LEU A 492 61.86 -15.01 13.73
N THR A 493 60.82 -14.27 14.10
CA THR A 493 59.45 -14.61 13.70
C THR A 493 59.16 -14.01 12.32
N LEU A 494 58.86 -14.85 11.34
CA LEU A 494 58.51 -14.44 9.98
C LEU A 494 57.01 -14.49 9.70
N LYS A 495 56.29 -15.42 10.34
CA LYS A 495 54.85 -15.58 10.16
C LYS A 495 54.17 -15.77 11.50
N VAL A 496 53.03 -15.13 11.67
CA VAL A 496 52.14 -15.33 12.81
C VAL A 496 50.72 -15.57 12.33
N ILE A 497 50.09 -16.62 12.82
CA ILE A 497 48.67 -16.91 12.62
C ILE A 497 47.98 -16.94 13.97
N ASN A 498 46.91 -16.15 14.09
CA ASN A 498 46.07 -16.14 15.29
C ASN A 498 44.86 -17.04 15.05
N LEU A 499 44.61 -17.97 15.97
CA LEU A 499 43.37 -18.71 16.10
C LEU A 499 42.56 -18.14 17.28
N ASP A 500 41.30 -18.55 17.38
CA ASP A 500 40.41 -18.17 18.49
C ASP A 500 41.02 -18.52 19.87
N ASN A 501 40.63 -17.78 20.92
CA ASN A 501 41.06 -17.95 22.31
C ASN A 501 42.54 -17.62 22.60
N ASN A 502 43.10 -16.56 22.00
CA ASN A 502 44.49 -16.12 22.22
C ASN A 502 45.58 -17.17 21.86
N ILE A 503 45.25 -18.14 21.01
CA ILE A 503 46.21 -19.13 20.51
C ILE A 503 46.90 -18.56 19.27
N LYS A 504 48.25 -18.56 19.28
CA LYS A 504 49.05 -18.13 18.13
C LYS A 504 49.95 -19.26 17.64
N TYR A 505 50.04 -19.42 16.33
CA TYR A 505 51.08 -20.22 15.69
C TYR A 505 52.11 -19.29 15.07
N ILE A 506 53.38 -19.62 15.27
CA ILE A 506 54.52 -18.76 14.95
C ILE A 506 55.51 -19.57 14.15
N SER A 507 56.04 -19.03 13.06
CA SER A 507 57.13 -19.68 12.32
C SER A 507 58.23 -18.70 11.96
N GLY A 508 59.42 -19.26 11.73
CA GLY A 508 60.56 -18.48 11.25
C GLY A 508 61.83 -19.29 11.31
N TYR A 509 62.90 -18.70 11.85
CA TYR A 509 64.16 -19.42 12.05
C TYR A 509 64.88 -19.01 13.34
N GLN A 510 65.67 -19.94 13.88
CA GLN A 510 66.67 -19.67 14.89
C GLN A 510 68.02 -19.36 14.21
N ARG A 511 68.68 -18.28 14.63
CA ARG A 511 69.99 -17.89 14.10
C ARG A 511 71.10 -18.76 14.71
N GLY A 512 71.72 -19.63 13.92
CA GLY A 512 72.93 -20.39 14.29
C GLY A 512 74.10 -20.05 13.36
N GLU A 513 74.99 -21.04 13.14
CA GLU A 513 75.89 -21.02 11.96
C GLU A 513 75.08 -21.12 10.66
N ASN A 514 74.07 -21.99 10.67
CA ASN A 514 73.02 -22.04 9.68
C ASN A 514 71.69 -21.54 10.27
N LYS A 515 70.77 -21.07 9.41
CA LYS A 515 69.40 -20.73 9.85
C LYS A 515 68.62 -22.02 10.05
N ILE A 516 68.07 -22.25 11.24
CA ILE A 516 67.28 -23.47 11.54
C ILE A 516 65.81 -23.09 11.61
N PRO A 517 64.93 -23.60 10.73
CA PRO A 517 63.52 -23.24 10.80
C PRO A 517 62.86 -23.70 12.09
N PHE A 518 61.87 -22.94 12.57
CA PHE A 518 61.08 -23.33 13.73
C PHE A 518 59.59 -23.09 13.51
N VAL A 519 58.79 -23.82 14.28
CA VAL A 519 57.38 -23.53 14.54
C VAL A 519 57.10 -23.60 16.03
N ALA A 520 56.24 -22.72 16.52
CA ALA A 520 55.80 -22.71 17.90
C ALA A 520 54.29 -22.43 18.00
N LYS A 521 53.67 -22.97 19.05
CA LYS A 521 52.33 -22.62 19.50
C LYS A 521 52.42 -21.81 20.78
N ALA A 522 51.77 -20.66 20.83
CA ALA A 522 51.66 -19.80 22.00
C ALA A 522 50.20 -19.67 22.45
N SER A 523 50.00 -19.45 23.74
CA SER A 523 48.71 -19.10 24.35
C SER A 523 48.96 -17.87 25.22
N GLY A 524 48.50 -16.71 24.77
CA GLY A 524 48.92 -15.42 25.35
C GLY A 524 50.43 -15.21 25.26
N GLN A 525 51.09 -14.88 26.38
CA GLN A 525 52.55 -14.66 26.47
C GLN A 525 53.35 -15.93 26.82
N LYS A 526 52.73 -17.11 26.75
CA LYS A 526 53.39 -18.39 27.06
C LYS A 526 53.49 -19.25 25.80
N ILE A 527 54.69 -19.77 25.52
CA ILE A 527 54.87 -20.81 24.51
C ILE A 527 54.37 -22.16 25.08
N VAL A 528 53.36 -22.73 24.42
CA VAL A 528 52.81 -24.07 24.72
C VAL A 528 53.80 -25.14 24.27
N TRP A 529 54.31 -25.01 23.05
CA TRP A 529 55.37 -25.86 22.52
C TRP A 529 56.18 -25.14 21.44
N LEU A 530 57.43 -25.54 21.26
CA LEU A 530 58.34 -25.07 20.22
C LEU A 530 59.08 -26.24 19.61
N LYS A 531 59.19 -26.25 18.28
CA LYS A 531 59.86 -27.30 17.50
C LYS A 531 60.84 -26.67 16.51
N LEU A 532 62.11 -27.05 16.65
CA LEU A 532 63.14 -26.78 15.66
C LEU A 532 63.09 -27.87 14.60
N LEU A 533 63.00 -27.48 13.34
CA LEU A 533 62.83 -28.39 12.20
C LEU A 533 64.19 -28.86 11.69
N ASN A 534 64.85 -29.71 12.47
CA ASN A 534 66.13 -30.31 12.09
C ASN A 534 65.91 -31.62 11.31
N ILE A 535 65.43 -31.50 10.06
CA ILE A 535 65.08 -32.65 9.21
C ILE A 535 66.30 -33.08 8.40
N LYS A 536 66.64 -34.37 8.43
CA LYS A 536 67.66 -34.96 7.56
C LYS A 536 67.05 -35.24 6.19
N LEU A 537 67.48 -34.49 5.17
CA LEU A 537 66.96 -34.59 3.81
C LEU A 537 67.57 -35.78 3.06
N ASN A 538 68.88 -36.03 3.25
CA ASN A 538 69.64 -37.14 2.66
C ASN A 538 70.73 -37.61 3.66
N LYS A 539 71.53 -38.65 3.32
CA LYS A 539 72.55 -39.23 4.23
C LYS A 539 73.52 -38.22 4.85
N ALA A 540 73.69 -37.02 4.30
CA ALA A 540 74.59 -35.97 4.81
C ALA A 540 73.99 -34.55 4.96
N GLU A 541 72.75 -34.26 4.53
CA GLU A 541 72.21 -32.88 4.52
C GLU A 541 71.09 -32.70 5.55
N TYR A 542 71.19 -31.64 6.36
CA TYR A 542 70.14 -31.17 7.26
C TYR A 542 69.39 -29.97 6.65
N LEU A 543 68.15 -29.79 7.11
CA LEU A 543 67.29 -28.71 6.66
C LEU A 543 67.73 -27.37 7.25
N TYR A 544 68.30 -26.50 6.40
CA TYR A 544 68.74 -25.15 6.76
C TYR A 544 68.01 -24.09 5.92
N GLY A 545 67.50 -23.04 6.58
CA GLY A 545 66.78 -21.95 5.94
C GLY A 545 65.74 -21.32 6.87
N TYR A 546 64.53 -21.06 6.37
CA TYR A 546 63.49 -20.43 7.18
C TYR A 546 62.08 -20.91 6.81
N ALA A 547 61.19 -20.93 7.80
CA ALA A 547 59.76 -21.19 7.63
C ALA A 547 59.01 -19.87 7.47
N SER A 548 58.68 -19.50 6.23
CA SER A 548 58.05 -18.21 5.91
C SER A 548 56.53 -18.24 5.87
N HIS A 549 55.92 -19.43 5.82
CA HIS A 549 54.46 -19.56 5.70
C HIS A 549 53.93 -20.65 6.62
N LEU A 550 52.71 -20.42 7.11
CA LEU A 550 51.91 -21.34 7.89
C LEU A 550 50.51 -21.45 7.25
N THR A 551 49.86 -22.61 7.33
CA THR A 551 48.43 -22.76 7.03
C THR A 551 47.56 -22.19 8.14
N PHE A 552 46.27 -21.92 7.87
CA PHE A 552 45.35 -21.33 8.85
C PHE A 552 45.29 -22.09 10.19
N ASP A 553 45.39 -23.43 10.16
CA ASP A 553 45.41 -24.28 11.36
C ASP A 553 46.78 -24.29 12.09
N GLY A 554 47.78 -23.61 11.52
CA GLY A 554 49.15 -23.50 12.01
C GLY A 554 50.00 -24.76 11.83
N ARG A 555 49.47 -25.78 11.13
CA ARG A 555 50.04 -27.14 11.15
C ARG A 555 50.81 -27.52 9.90
N ASN A 556 50.59 -26.88 8.76
CA ASN A 556 51.44 -27.06 7.59
C ASN A 556 52.25 -25.80 7.40
N LEU A 557 53.53 -25.98 7.08
CA LEU A 557 54.48 -24.89 6.95
C LEU A 557 55.25 -25.05 5.64
N ALA A 558 55.46 -23.94 4.93
CA ALA A 558 56.35 -23.92 3.78
C ALA A 558 57.72 -23.42 4.24
N THR A 559 58.74 -24.26 4.10
CA THR A 559 60.14 -23.89 4.34
C THR A 559 60.89 -23.69 3.03
N ILE A 560 61.77 -22.71 3.04
CA ILE A 560 62.78 -22.51 2.00
C ILE A 560 64.09 -23.03 2.56
N VAL A 561 64.72 -23.95 1.83
CA VAL A 561 65.96 -24.62 2.23
C VAL A 561 67.06 -24.27 1.25
N ASN A 562 68.20 -23.83 1.76
CA ASN A 562 69.41 -23.67 0.97
C ASN A 562 70.18 -25.00 1.03
N GLN A 563 70.43 -25.62 -0.13
CA GLN A 563 71.29 -26.81 -0.18
C GLN A 563 72.77 -26.39 -0.13
N GLU A 564 73.54 -26.98 0.78
CA GLU A 564 74.98 -26.71 0.91
C GLU A 564 75.79 -27.21 -0.30
N SER A 565 75.32 -28.26 -0.97
CA SER A 565 76.05 -28.95 -2.04
C SER A 565 76.11 -28.18 -3.36
N ASP A 566 75.07 -27.41 -3.71
CA ASP A 566 74.98 -26.69 -5.00
C ASP A 566 74.49 -25.24 -4.87
N GLY A 567 74.22 -24.76 -3.65
CA GLY A 567 73.67 -23.43 -3.39
C GLY A 567 72.23 -23.23 -3.89
N SER A 568 71.57 -24.30 -4.36
CA SER A 568 70.20 -24.24 -4.84
C SER A 568 69.20 -24.04 -3.68
N ARG A 569 68.06 -23.42 -3.99
CA ARG A 569 66.96 -23.25 -3.04
C ARG A 569 65.85 -24.23 -3.38
N LYS A 570 65.53 -25.13 -2.46
CA LYS A 570 64.36 -26.02 -2.56
C LYS A 570 63.31 -25.63 -1.55
N LYS A 571 62.05 -25.86 -1.91
CA LYS A 571 60.93 -25.59 -1.02
C LYS A 571 60.29 -26.89 -0.56
N TYR A 572 59.98 -26.91 0.73
CA TYR A 572 59.40 -28.07 1.39
C TYR A 572 58.10 -27.66 2.06
N LEU A 573 57.05 -28.46 1.83
CA LEU A 573 55.84 -28.41 2.60
C LEU A 573 55.95 -29.45 3.71
N ILE A 574 56.02 -29.01 4.95
CA ILE A 574 56.11 -29.88 6.12
C ILE A 574 54.78 -29.83 6.85
N LYS A 575 54.22 -30.99 7.16
CA LYS A 575 53.00 -31.12 7.96
C LYS A 575 53.35 -31.47 9.40
N LEU A 576 52.60 -30.93 10.35
CA LEU A 576 52.73 -31.13 11.79
C LEU A 576 51.39 -31.65 12.36
N ASN A 577 51.45 -32.44 13.44
CA ASN A 577 50.26 -32.74 14.25
C ASN A 577 49.99 -31.65 15.31
N ASN A 578 49.02 -31.88 16.21
CA ASN A 578 48.61 -30.91 17.23
C ASN A 578 49.72 -30.63 18.28
N GLU A 579 50.61 -31.60 18.44
CA GLU A 579 51.75 -31.63 19.34
C GLU A 579 53.04 -31.09 18.68
N GLY A 580 52.97 -30.70 17.40
CA GLY A 580 54.09 -30.20 16.62
C GLY A 580 55.06 -31.28 16.14
N GLU A 581 54.65 -32.54 16.14
CA GLU A 581 55.46 -33.64 15.60
C GLU A 581 55.39 -33.66 14.08
N LEU A 582 56.56 -33.94 13.49
CA LEU A 582 56.76 -33.98 12.05
C LEU A 582 55.97 -35.13 11.41
N GLN A 583 55.18 -34.78 10.40
CA GLN A 583 54.57 -35.68 9.44
C GLN A 583 55.41 -35.69 8.16
N PRO A 584 55.14 -36.60 7.18
CA PRO A 584 55.87 -36.63 5.92
C PRO A 584 55.91 -35.25 5.24
N TYR A 585 57.08 -34.90 4.70
CA TYR A 585 57.31 -33.64 4.00
C TYR A 585 57.30 -33.86 2.49
N LEU A 586 56.90 -32.83 1.74
CA LEU A 586 56.77 -32.86 0.29
C LEU A 586 57.63 -31.76 -0.34
N VAL A 587 58.33 -32.09 -1.43
CA VAL A 587 59.14 -31.12 -2.19
C VAL A 587 58.28 -30.50 -3.28
N PHE A 588 58.38 -29.19 -3.48
CA PHE A 588 57.65 -28.52 -4.56
C PHE A 588 58.48 -27.42 -5.26
N ASP A 589 58.39 -27.36 -6.59
CA ASP A 589 59.08 -26.38 -7.43
C ASP A 589 58.13 -25.22 -7.82
N LYS A 590 58.10 -24.17 -6.99
CA LYS A 590 57.26 -22.97 -7.20
C LYS A 590 58.01 -21.68 -6.87
N PRO A 591 57.64 -20.52 -7.47
CA PRO A 591 58.37 -19.25 -7.35
C PRO A 591 58.55 -18.80 -5.90
N GLU A 592 59.62 -18.06 -5.63
CA GLU A 592 60.12 -17.71 -4.28
C GLU A 592 59.03 -17.08 -3.37
N ASN A 593 58.13 -16.27 -3.93
CA ASN A 593 57.12 -15.53 -3.19
C ASN A 593 55.77 -16.26 -3.19
N LEU A 594 55.61 -17.20 -2.25
CA LEU A 594 54.27 -17.64 -1.85
C LEU A 594 53.60 -16.52 -1.05
N ASP A 595 52.29 -16.40 -1.13
CA ASP A 595 51.54 -15.46 -0.29
C ASP A 595 50.65 -16.21 0.71
N PHE A 596 50.06 -17.33 0.32
CA PHE A 596 49.32 -18.20 1.22
C PHE A 596 49.42 -19.68 0.86
N ILE A 597 49.14 -20.52 1.86
CA ILE A 597 48.96 -21.96 1.76
C ILE A 597 47.79 -22.37 2.65
N ILE A 598 46.91 -23.24 2.17
CA ILE A 598 45.78 -23.76 2.94
C ILE A 598 45.57 -25.25 2.62
N ASN A 599 45.09 -26.03 3.59
CA ASN A 599 44.81 -27.45 3.41
C ASN A 599 43.32 -27.70 3.65
N HIS A 600 42.67 -28.46 2.76
CA HIS A 600 41.28 -28.87 2.92
C HIS A 600 41.23 -29.99 3.97
N PRO A 601 40.47 -29.83 5.07
CA PRO A 601 40.50 -30.78 6.18
C PRO A 601 39.94 -32.16 5.81
N GLN A 602 39.14 -32.29 4.76
CA GLN A 602 38.49 -33.55 4.39
C GLN A 602 39.26 -34.34 3.31
N ASP A 603 39.89 -33.67 2.33
CA ASP A 603 40.36 -34.33 1.09
C ASP A 603 41.88 -34.27 0.88
N SER A 604 42.65 -33.83 1.87
CA SER A 604 44.11 -33.64 1.77
C SER A 604 44.56 -32.70 0.63
N LEU A 605 43.63 -31.92 0.07
CA LEU A 605 43.89 -30.92 -0.97
C LEU A 605 44.64 -29.74 -0.37
N THR A 606 45.84 -29.46 -0.87
CA THR A 606 46.59 -28.26 -0.50
C THR A 606 46.43 -27.20 -1.58
N VAL A 607 46.05 -25.98 -1.22
CA VAL A 607 45.94 -24.85 -2.14
C VAL A 607 47.00 -23.80 -1.84
N LEU A 608 47.70 -23.34 -2.88
CA LEU A 608 48.76 -22.34 -2.82
C LEU A 608 48.38 -21.11 -3.63
N GLY A 609 48.70 -19.93 -3.13
CA GLY A 609 48.59 -18.66 -3.86
C GLY A 609 49.93 -17.94 -3.96
N TYR A 610 50.25 -17.42 -5.14
CA TYR A 610 51.51 -16.70 -5.38
C TYR A 610 51.45 -15.73 -6.56
N GLN A 611 52.20 -14.63 -6.44
CA GLN A 611 52.42 -13.69 -7.55
C GLN A 611 53.50 -14.22 -8.51
N LEU A 612 53.12 -14.60 -9.74
CA LEU A 612 54.07 -15.11 -10.74
C LEU A 612 54.78 -13.98 -11.50
N GLN A 613 54.02 -12.97 -11.92
CA GLN A 613 54.48 -11.80 -12.67
C GLN A 613 53.68 -10.59 -12.22
N LYS A 614 54.15 -9.38 -12.54
CA LYS A 614 53.36 -8.15 -12.36
C LYS A 614 52.00 -8.34 -13.05
N ASN A 615 50.91 -8.13 -12.31
CA ASN A 615 49.52 -8.29 -12.76
C ASN A 615 49.03 -9.72 -13.04
N LYS A 616 49.75 -10.76 -12.61
CA LYS A 616 49.27 -12.15 -12.73
C LYS A 616 49.47 -12.93 -11.43
N TYR A 617 48.37 -13.18 -10.73
CA TYR A 617 48.34 -13.94 -9.50
C TYR A 617 47.83 -15.35 -9.77
N ASN A 618 48.57 -16.38 -9.33
CA ASN A 618 48.17 -17.77 -9.53
C ASN A 618 47.67 -18.36 -8.22
N VAL A 619 46.66 -19.21 -8.34
CA VAL A 619 46.22 -20.10 -7.27
C VAL A 619 46.16 -21.51 -7.83
N GLU A 620 46.74 -22.46 -7.11
CA GLU A 620 46.92 -23.84 -7.55
C GLU A 620 46.50 -24.81 -6.44
N GLY A 621 45.75 -25.85 -6.80
CA GLY A 621 45.37 -26.94 -5.92
C GLY A 621 46.18 -28.20 -6.19
N PHE A 622 46.57 -28.86 -5.12
CA PHE A 622 47.49 -29.98 -5.11
C PHE A 622 46.88 -31.18 -4.38
N SER A 623 47.01 -32.35 -4.99
CA SER A 623 46.71 -33.63 -4.36
C SER A 623 47.67 -33.91 -3.20
N GLY A 624 47.37 -34.91 -2.36
CA GLY A 624 48.24 -35.33 -1.25
C GLY A 624 49.69 -35.70 -1.64
N ASN A 625 49.95 -35.96 -2.93
CA ASN A 625 51.29 -36.20 -3.48
C ASN A 625 51.95 -34.95 -4.11
N MET A 626 51.39 -33.75 -3.89
CA MET A 626 51.79 -32.49 -4.54
C MET A 626 51.73 -32.49 -6.08
N GLY A 627 50.94 -33.37 -6.67
CA GLY A 627 50.55 -33.23 -8.08
C GLY A 627 49.53 -32.10 -8.21
N VAL A 628 49.77 -31.12 -9.09
CA VAL A 628 48.81 -30.06 -9.42
C VAL A 628 47.56 -30.71 -9.99
N ILE A 629 46.43 -30.57 -9.31
CA ILE A 629 45.12 -31.05 -9.78
C ILE A 629 44.48 -29.97 -10.65
N TRP A 630 44.58 -28.72 -10.22
CA TRP A 630 43.99 -27.58 -10.90
C TRP A 630 44.81 -26.31 -10.68
N LYS A 631 44.63 -25.36 -11.58
CA LYS A 631 45.30 -24.06 -11.57
C LYS A 631 44.38 -23.01 -12.16
N PHE A 632 44.27 -21.87 -11.48
CA PHE A 632 43.67 -20.68 -12.05
C PHE A 632 44.58 -19.46 -11.88
N SER A 633 44.42 -18.49 -12.77
CA SER A 633 45.18 -17.25 -12.78
C SER A 633 44.22 -16.06 -12.73
N LEU A 634 44.46 -15.15 -11.81
CA LEU A 634 43.78 -13.87 -11.71
C LEU A 634 44.59 -12.79 -12.43
N PRO A 635 43.95 -11.96 -13.27
CA PRO A 635 44.62 -10.89 -14.04
C PRO A 635 44.86 -9.64 -13.19
N TYR A 636 45.28 -9.83 -11.93
CA TYR A 636 45.47 -8.76 -10.96
C TYR A 636 46.84 -8.85 -10.31
N GLN A 637 47.36 -7.70 -9.89
CA GLN A 637 48.36 -7.67 -8.84
C GLN A 637 47.61 -7.72 -7.50
N VAL A 638 47.93 -8.73 -6.69
CA VAL A 638 47.27 -8.98 -5.42
C VAL A 638 48.15 -8.46 -4.29
N GLN A 639 47.54 -7.81 -3.31
CA GLN A 639 48.14 -7.36 -2.07
C GLN A 639 47.31 -7.86 -0.89
N PHE A 640 48.00 -8.23 0.19
CA PHE A 640 47.41 -8.71 1.44
C PHE A 640 46.32 -9.78 1.24
N PRO A 641 46.58 -10.88 0.51
CA PRO A 641 45.57 -11.92 0.32
C PRO A 641 45.20 -12.56 1.66
N GLN A 642 43.91 -12.78 1.86
CA GLN A 642 43.36 -13.55 2.96
C GLN A 642 42.51 -14.70 2.41
N THR A 643 42.66 -15.88 3.00
CA THR A 643 41.86 -17.06 2.66
C THR A 643 41.16 -17.60 3.89
N LEU A 644 39.90 -18.01 3.71
CA LEU A 644 39.05 -18.61 4.73
C LEU A 644 38.44 -19.89 4.16
N LEU A 645 38.17 -20.87 5.03
CA LEU A 645 37.42 -22.07 4.68
C LEU A 645 35.97 -21.91 5.15
N HIS A 646 35.01 -22.06 4.24
CA HIS A 646 33.59 -21.95 4.53
C HIS A 646 32.82 -23.10 3.86
N LYS A 647 32.26 -24.01 4.68
CA LYS A 647 31.53 -25.22 4.22
C LYS A 647 32.26 -26.03 3.14
N GLY A 648 33.58 -26.14 3.26
CA GLY A 648 34.43 -26.86 2.31
C GLY A 648 34.85 -26.06 1.07
N ASN A 649 34.35 -24.85 0.87
CA ASN A 649 34.84 -23.93 -0.15
C ASN A 649 35.92 -22.99 0.41
N PHE A 650 36.78 -22.51 -0.47
CA PHE A 650 37.78 -21.49 -0.16
C PHE A 650 37.23 -20.11 -0.50
N VAL A 651 37.16 -19.22 0.48
CA VAL A 651 36.85 -17.80 0.27
C VAL A 651 38.16 -17.02 0.24
N PHE A 652 38.48 -16.46 -0.92
CA PHE A 652 39.66 -15.64 -1.17
C PHE A 652 39.26 -14.16 -1.20
N ILE A 653 39.91 -13.35 -0.37
CA ILE A 653 39.69 -11.91 -0.23
C ILE A 653 41.03 -11.21 -0.41
N ALA A 654 41.12 -10.25 -1.32
CA ALA A 654 42.39 -9.62 -1.66
C ALA A 654 42.22 -8.16 -2.06
N ASN A 655 43.23 -7.32 -1.76
CA ASN A 655 43.36 -6.02 -2.38
C ASN A 655 43.96 -6.23 -3.76
N VAL A 656 43.34 -5.67 -4.79
CA VAL A 656 43.77 -5.82 -6.17
C VAL A 656 43.96 -4.46 -6.83
N THR A 657 45.06 -4.30 -7.56
CA THR A 657 45.27 -3.13 -8.40
C THR A 657 44.99 -3.51 -9.85
N GLU A 658 44.01 -2.82 -10.46
CA GLU A 658 43.79 -2.89 -11.90
C GLU A 658 44.76 -1.91 -12.58
N THR A 659 45.57 -2.40 -13.51
CA THR A 659 46.21 -1.49 -14.47
C THR A 659 45.14 -1.07 -15.45
N GLN A 660 44.55 0.12 -15.27
CA GLN A 660 43.85 0.75 -16.39
C GLN A 660 44.88 0.86 -17.53
N ALA A 661 44.51 0.36 -18.72
CA ALA A 661 45.19 0.76 -19.94
C ALA A 661 45.21 2.28 -19.94
N ALA A 662 46.40 2.87 -19.98
CA ALA A 662 46.64 4.30 -19.85
C ALA A 662 45.59 5.08 -20.65
N ILE A 663 44.76 5.86 -19.97
CA ILE A 663 43.98 6.92 -20.62
C ILE A 663 45.04 7.89 -21.16
N PRO A 664 45.18 8.08 -22.49
CA PRO A 664 46.39 8.69 -23.05
C PRO A 664 46.66 10.16 -22.70
N ASN A 665 45.82 10.81 -21.87
CA ASN A 665 45.79 12.27 -21.73
C ASN A 665 45.75 12.82 -20.29
N SER A 666 46.04 12.04 -19.23
CA SER A 666 46.16 12.61 -17.89
C SER A 666 47.61 12.99 -17.56
N SER A 667 47.94 14.27 -17.70
CA SER A 667 49.26 14.85 -17.44
C SER A 667 49.56 15.09 -15.94
N ILE A 668 49.22 14.14 -15.07
CA ILE A 668 49.53 14.24 -13.64
C ILE A 668 50.19 12.94 -13.19
N ASP A 669 51.45 13.04 -12.75
CA ASP A 669 52.32 11.99 -12.19
C ASP A 669 51.82 11.37 -10.86
N THR A 670 50.53 11.39 -10.58
CA THR A 670 49.93 10.65 -9.47
C THR A 670 49.35 9.36 -10.02
N PHE A 671 50.21 8.35 -10.24
CA PHE A 671 49.79 6.95 -10.25
C PHE A 671 49.32 6.57 -8.84
N ASP A 672 48.19 7.14 -8.40
CA ASP A 672 47.43 6.56 -7.30
C ASP A 672 46.96 5.19 -7.81
N GLN A 673 47.67 4.15 -7.38
CA GLN A 673 47.28 2.78 -7.64
C GLN A 673 45.89 2.58 -7.03
N PHE A 674 44.87 2.61 -7.88
CA PHE A 674 43.50 2.31 -7.47
C PHE A 674 43.47 0.88 -6.92
N SER A 675 43.33 0.76 -5.60
CA SER A 675 43.09 -0.51 -4.94
C SER A 675 41.58 -0.78 -5.00
N ASN A 676 41.23 -2.01 -5.35
CA ASN A 676 39.88 -2.55 -5.28
C ASN A 676 39.91 -3.82 -4.42
N ILE A 677 38.74 -4.34 -4.06
CA ILE A 677 38.65 -5.56 -3.24
C ILE A 677 38.12 -6.69 -4.10
N LEU A 678 38.91 -7.74 -4.27
CA LEU A 678 38.49 -8.97 -4.92
C LEU A 678 37.97 -9.95 -3.85
N VAL A 679 36.78 -10.48 -4.07
CA VAL A 679 36.23 -11.64 -3.35
C VAL A 679 36.01 -12.76 -4.35
N ALA A 680 36.52 -13.95 -4.07
CA ALA A 680 36.31 -15.13 -4.88
C ALA A 680 35.97 -16.35 -4.00
N ILE A 681 34.98 -17.15 -4.40
CA ILE A 681 34.71 -18.46 -3.80
C ILE A 681 35.21 -19.52 -4.79
N ILE A 682 36.12 -20.37 -4.31
CA ILE A 682 36.73 -21.45 -5.10
C ILE A 682 36.37 -22.77 -4.44
N ASN A 683 35.81 -23.71 -5.19
CA ASN A 683 35.53 -25.04 -4.67
C ASN A 683 36.81 -25.91 -4.58
N PRO A 684 36.77 -27.08 -3.92
CA PRO A 684 37.91 -27.99 -3.86
C PRO A 684 38.43 -28.47 -5.22
N PHE A 685 37.61 -28.40 -6.28
CA PHE A 685 37.98 -28.81 -7.63
C PHE A 685 38.62 -27.69 -8.46
N GLY A 686 38.77 -26.48 -7.89
CA GLY A 686 39.39 -25.34 -8.56
C GLY A 686 38.45 -24.50 -9.40
N GLU A 687 37.15 -24.76 -9.35
CA GLU A 687 36.14 -23.96 -10.03
C GLU A 687 35.79 -22.73 -9.18
N THR A 688 35.84 -21.56 -9.81
CA THR A 688 35.43 -20.31 -9.19
C THR A 688 33.91 -20.19 -9.25
N LYS A 689 33.25 -20.45 -8.11
CA LYS A 689 31.78 -20.35 -7.97
C LYS A 689 31.28 -18.91 -7.96
N PHE A 690 32.11 -18.02 -7.43
CA PHE A 690 31.81 -16.59 -7.35
C PHE A 690 33.10 -15.81 -7.51
N GLN A 691 33.08 -14.71 -8.27
CA GLN A 691 34.18 -13.76 -8.34
C GLN A 691 33.64 -12.35 -8.54
N LYS A 692 33.96 -11.46 -7.62
CA LYS A 692 33.53 -10.06 -7.68
C LYS A 692 34.64 -9.13 -7.25
N VAL A 693 34.87 -8.09 -8.06
CA VAL A 693 35.75 -6.98 -7.72
C VAL A 693 34.89 -5.80 -7.31
N TYR A 694 34.96 -5.43 -6.04
CA TYR A 694 34.31 -4.24 -5.50
C TYR A 694 35.16 -3.02 -5.85
N LYS A 695 34.67 -2.24 -6.81
CA LYS A 695 35.31 -1.04 -7.31
C LYS A 695 34.79 0.20 -6.58
N SER A 696 35.67 1.16 -6.33
CA SER A 696 35.34 2.46 -5.73
C SER A 696 35.93 3.59 -6.55
N THR A 697 35.28 4.75 -6.52
CA THR A 697 35.78 5.98 -7.18
C THR A 697 37.01 6.57 -6.49
N ASN A 698 37.29 6.20 -5.23
CA ASN A 698 38.35 6.82 -4.42
C ASN A 698 39.39 5.82 -3.88
N SER A 699 39.57 4.65 -4.54
CA SER A 699 40.36 3.51 -4.03
C SER A 699 39.82 2.95 -2.71
N GLN A 700 39.88 1.63 -2.55
CA GLN A 700 39.45 0.90 -1.36
C GLN A 700 40.44 -0.21 -1.06
N PHE A 701 40.80 -0.36 0.22
CA PHE A 701 41.64 -1.46 0.65
C PHE A 701 41.18 -2.05 1.97
N PHE A 702 40.95 -3.36 1.99
CA PHE A 702 40.60 -4.07 3.21
C PHE A 702 41.84 -4.24 4.09
N THR A 703 41.62 -4.23 5.40
CA THR A 703 42.66 -4.43 6.43
C THR A 703 42.32 -5.58 7.37
N HIS A 704 41.04 -5.95 7.47
CA HIS A 704 40.57 -6.97 8.39
C HIS A 704 39.29 -7.65 7.87
N THR A 705 39.08 -8.90 8.28
CA THR A 705 37.84 -9.63 8.01
C THR A 705 37.36 -10.36 9.25
N LEU A 706 36.05 -10.54 9.39
CA LEU A 706 35.40 -11.17 10.54
C LEU A 706 34.22 -12.03 10.09
N GLU A 707 34.04 -13.20 10.68
CA GLU A 707 32.81 -13.99 10.52
C GLU A 707 31.76 -13.50 11.54
N LEU A 708 30.58 -13.12 11.06
CA LEU A 708 29.42 -12.69 11.85
C LEU A 708 28.63 -13.91 12.38
N GLU A 709 27.70 -13.68 13.30
CA GLU A 709 26.87 -14.74 13.90
C GLU A 709 26.02 -15.48 12.85
N ASN A 710 25.53 -14.75 11.84
CA ASN A 710 24.80 -15.28 10.69
C ASN A 710 25.69 -15.98 9.66
N LYS A 711 26.99 -16.23 9.96
CA LYS A 711 27.98 -16.85 9.07
C LYS A 711 28.40 -16.01 7.86
N ALA A 712 27.88 -14.79 7.72
CA ALA A 712 28.39 -13.84 6.75
C ALA A 712 29.80 -13.37 7.12
N ILE A 713 30.59 -13.01 6.11
CA ILE A 713 31.93 -12.46 6.26
C ILE A 713 31.84 -10.94 6.13
N LEU A 714 32.21 -10.24 7.19
CA LEU A 714 32.39 -8.80 7.23
C LEU A 714 33.82 -8.44 6.84
N ILE A 715 33.97 -7.73 5.73
CA ILE A 715 35.22 -7.17 5.23
C ILE A 715 35.29 -5.69 5.64
N LEU A 716 36.36 -5.32 6.33
CA LEU A 716 36.58 -3.99 6.88
C LEU A 716 37.85 -3.38 6.31
N GLY A 717 37.80 -2.08 6.05
CA GLY A 717 38.97 -1.32 5.66
C GLY A 717 38.66 0.15 5.45
N PHE A 718 39.43 0.77 4.56
CA PHE A 718 39.42 2.22 4.39
C PHE A 718 39.28 2.65 2.93
N ASN A 719 38.58 3.77 2.73
CA ASN A 719 38.54 4.47 1.46
C ASN A 719 39.78 5.38 1.34
N GLY A 720 40.34 5.52 0.15
CA GLY A 720 41.50 6.36 -0.15
C GLY A 720 42.75 5.59 -0.58
N SER A 721 43.88 6.30 -0.62
CA SER A 721 45.20 5.73 -0.92
C SER A 721 45.58 4.64 0.08
N LEU A 722 46.49 3.74 -0.28
CA LEU A 722 47.05 2.73 0.65
C LEU A 722 48.06 3.32 1.66
N ASP A 723 48.12 4.65 1.83
CA ASP A 723 49.05 5.27 2.79
C ASP A 723 48.60 5.01 4.24
N LEU A 724 49.34 4.15 4.93
CA LEU A 724 49.04 3.71 6.29
C LEU A 724 49.36 4.77 7.36
N ASN A 725 49.94 5.93 6.98
CA ASN A 725 50.36 6.97 7.93
C ASN A 725 49.21 7.88 8.42
N ASN A 726 48.02 7.83 7.81
CA ASN A 726 46.87 8.67 8.18
C ASN A 726 45.58 7.87 8.41
N PHE A 727 45.69 6.67 9.00
CA PHE A 727 44.54 5.79 9.22
C PHE A 727 43.40 6.42 10.03
N GLU A 728 43.72 7.30 10.96
CA GLU A 728 42.76 7.91 11.88
C GLU A 728 41.68 8.73 11.16
N ASN A 729 42.06 9.38 10.06
CA ASN A 729 41.19 10.28 9.30
C ASN A 729 40.58 9.63 8.05
N LYS A 730 40.89 8.35 7.78
CA LYS A 730 40.36 7.69 6.58
C LYS A 730 38.91 7.23 6.79
N PRO A 731 38.01 7.46 5.82
CA PRO A 731 36.65 6.95 5.91
C PRO A 731 36.66 5.42 5.96
N LEU A 732 35.91 4.86 6.91
CA LEU A 732 35.72 3.41 7.02
C LEU A 732 34.86 2.93 5.84
N PHE A 733 35.22 1.81 5.22
CA PHE A 733 34.25 1.04 4.44
C PHE A 733 33.98 -0.29 5.15
N THR A 734 32.77 -0.78 4.95
CA THR A 734 32.30 -2.07 5.46
C THR A 734 31.61 -2.79 4.31
N LEU A 735 31.99 -4.02 4.05
CA LEU A 735 31.34 -4.87 3.07
C LEU A 735 30.96 -6.19 3.73
N GLU A 736 29.66 -6.50 3.74
CA GLU A 736 29.15 -7.78 4.22
C GLU A 736 28.89 -8.69 3.03
N PHE A 737 29.31 -9.95 3.17
CA PHE A 737 29.24 -10.94 2.12
C PHE A 737 28.84 -12.29 2.74
N ASP A 738 27.70 -12.84 2.32
CA ASP A 738 27.26 -14.17 2.73
C ASP A 738 27.66 -15.20 1.67
N PRO A 739 28.66 -16.08 1.95
CA PRO A 739 29.09 -17.07 0.98
C PRO A 739 27.98 -18.04 0.57
N GLU A 740 26.99 -18.30 1.43
CA GLU A 740 25.94 -19.28 1.15
C GLU A 740 24.89 -18.73 0.18
N GLN A 741 24.45 -17.49 0.40
CA GLN A 741 23.53 -16.83 -0.52
C GLN A 741 24.13 -16.72 -1.92
N GLU A 742 25.40 -16.33 -2.01
CA GLU A 742 26.09 -16.14 -3.28
C GLU A 742 26.35 -17.47 -4.02
N LEU A 743 26.46 -18.59 -3.31
CA LEU A 743 26.48 -19.94 -3.90
C LEU A 743 25.12 -20.35 -4.47
N THR A 744 24.01 -19.88 -3.91
CA THR A 744 22.65 -20.22 -4.39
C THR A 744 22.19 -19.39 -5.60
N ILE A 745 22.91 -18.32 -5.95
CA ILE A 745 22.58 -17.44 -7.09
C ILE A 745 22.98 -18.06 -8.46
N GLU A 746 23.47 -19.31 -8.49
CA GLU A 746 23.58 -20.12 -9.72
C GLU A 746 22.19 -20.45 -10.29
N GLY A 747 21.54 -19.47 -10.92
CA GLY A 747 20.32 -19.69 -11.72
C GLY A 747 19.21 -18.63 -11.67
N GLY A 748 19.50 -17.32 -11.70
CA GLY A 748 18.44 -16.37 -12.00
C GLY A 748 18.72 -14.91 -11.67
N GLY A 749 18.90 -14.10 -12.72
CA GLY A 749 18.42 -12.71 -12.78
C GLY A 749 18.92 -11.73 -11.72
N LEU A 750 19.91 -10.92 -12.11
CA LEU A 750 20.10 -9.57 -11.59
C LEU A 750 18.78 -8.79 -11.64
N GLY A 751 18.09 -8.70 -10.51
CA GLY A 751 17.20 -7.59 -10.23
C GLY A 751 18.04 -6.33 -10.11
N LYS A 752 17.92 -5.45 -11.10
CA LYS A 752 18.39 -4.06 -11.04
C LYS A 752 18.04 -3.44 -9.68
N ARG A 753 19.04 -2.87 -9.01
CA ARG A 753 18.90 -1.61 -8.28
C ARG A 753 20.08 -0.72 -8.62
#